data_AF-A0A0F9XE87-F1
#
_entry.id   AF-A0A0F9XE87-F1
#
_cell.length_a   1.000
_cell.length_b   1.000
_cell.length_c   1.000
_cell.angle_alpha   90.00
_cell.angle_beta   90.00
_cell.angle_gamma   90.00
#
_symmetry.space_group_name_H-M   'P 1'
#
loop_
_entity.id
_entity.type
_entity.pdbx_description
1 polymer ?
#
loop_
_entity_poly.entity_id
_entity_poly.type
_entity_poly.pdbx_seq_one_letter_code
_entity_poly.pdbx_strand_id
1 'polypeptide(L)'
;MASPSPQGRSFTVRGVAAGLAVGTIICAANMYFGLQTGWVSIMSMPSSLMGFAVFKLLKPHLRFPFSPVENVLVQSVAGGMAIMPLGCGFVGVIPAMNYLLEPNEQGPLSLSTWQLIIWSLGLCYFGVVFAVPLRHQVIIRERLRFPSGFSTAVLIRVLHSRGQKSSPQELDAATKGGFASLAAKDDEPALVEDVGASAEDEEGEPEVSKDLDWAYNMRLLLLSFLVSGIFTICNYFLPILRDLPVFGTVAASTWLWTLNPSLAYVGQGIIMGTETTLHMTLGAIIGWGVLSPLAKMKGWAPGPVDDWENGSKGWIVWVSLAIMLVDAVVSLAYIALRPVFTTHALPALGVLQRRFRQSRIASLFRTSHQYSQIPSEAREEEEQEEDDDDDDEASPAQAEDRGLDDAPTDQQIHSKVVFWGLLASILICVLSTQIVFGHLVPLYAIVIAVLMALVLSIMGVRALGETDLNPVSGISKLAQLFFALIIPQSNKSSVLINLVAGAISEAGALQAGDLMQDLKTGHLLGAAPKAQFWGQLIGATFGAVFSAFAYRIYTSVYEIPGKLFQVPTAYVWIFTARLVTGQGLPYMAKEWATGAGVLFAVTTLARTLSVGRPWRSWIPGGIAVAVGMYNVPSFTLARAIGGIVSWYWLSVRKQSTTPLIIIASGFILGEGFLSIVNLWLQAMKVPHY
;
A
#
# COMPACT_ATOMS: atom_id res chain seq x y z
N MET A 1 -37.28 -18.74 12.68
CA MET A 1 -36.73 -18.52 11.32
C MET A 1 -36.62 -17.02 11.08
N ALA A 2 -35.43 -16.45 11.28
CA ALA A 2 -35.18 -15.06 10.93
C ALA A 2 -35.13 -14.96 9.40
N SER A 3 -35.95 -14.09 8.82
CA SER A 3 -35.95 -13.77 7.40
C SER A 3 -34.55 -13.35 6.94
N PRO A 4 -34.06 -13.81 5.77
CA PRO A 4 -32.80 -13.33 5.21
C PRO A 4 -32.91 -11.82 5.01
N SER A 5 -31.94 -11.06 5.52
CA SER A 5 -31.83 -9.63 5.27
C SER A 5 -31.94 -9.38 3.77
N PRO A 6 -32.74 -8.40 3.30
CA PRO A 6 -32.92 -8.17 1.88
C PRO A 6 -31.55 -7.99 1.23
N GLN A 7 -31.26 -8.76 0.18
CA GLN A 7 -30.03 -8.66 -0.62
C GLN A 7 -29.78 -7.19 -0.95
N GLY A 8 -28.88 -6.55 -0.21
CA GLY A 8 -28.54 -5.16 -0.43
C GLY A 8 -27.94 -5.05 -1.82
N ARG A 9 -28.47 -4.16 -2.66
CA ARG A 9 -27.84 -3.88 -3.96
C ARG A 9 -26.40 -3.45 -3.70
N SER A 10 -25.44 -4.31 -4.05
CA SER A 10 -24.01 -4.04 -3.85
C SER A 10 -23.52 -2.85 -4.67
N PHE A 11 -24.23 -2.49 -5.75
CA PHE A 11 -23.95 -1.32 -6.57
C PHE A 11 -25.10 -0.31 -6.48
N THR A 12 -24.83 0.90 -5.99
CA THR A 12 -25.81 1.98 -5.85
C THR A 12 -25.26 3.31 -6.35
N VAL A 13 -26.11 4.11 -7.01
CA VAL A 13 -25.72 5.45 -7.50
C VAL A 13 -25.38 6.38 -6.35
N ARG A 14 -26.14 6.32 -5.24
CA ARG A 14 -25.86 7.12 -4.04
C ARG A 14 -24.52 6.76 -3.41
N GLY A 15 -24.18 5.47 -3.37
CA GLY A 15 -22.89 4.98 -2.87
C GLY A 15 -21.73 5.47 -3.74
N VAL A 16 -21.87 5.41 -5.06
CA VAL A 16 -20.87 5.98 -5.99
C VAL A 16 -20.72 7.50 -5.78
N ALA A 17 -21.82 8.25 -5.67
CA ALA A 17 -21.76 9.69 -5.46
C ALA A 17 -21.07 10.07 -4.13
N ALA A 18 -21.41 9.37 -3.04
CA ALA A 18 -20.76 9.55 -1.75
C ALA A 18 -19.26 9.15 -1.81
N GLY A 19 -18.94 8.05 -2.48
CA GLY A 19 -17.56 7.59 -2.69
C GLY A 19 -16.72 8.60 -3.46
N LEU A 20 -17.26 9.22 -4.52
CA LEU A 20 -16.58 10.27 -5.27
C LEU A 20 -16.39 11.54 -4.43
N ALA A 21 -17.37 11.92 -3.61
CA ALA A 21 -17.25 13.09 -2.72
C ALA A 21 -16.15 12.89 -1.67
N VAL A 22 -16.15 11.72 -1.00
CA VAL A 22 -15.11 11.33 -0.03
C VAL A 22 -13.75 11.21 -0.73
N GLY A 23 -13.70 10.54 -1.88
CA GLY A 23 -12.51 10.35 -2.69
C GLY A 23 -11.89 11.67 -3.14
N THR A 24 -12.68 12.70 -3.44
CA THR A 24 -12.18 14.03 -3.83
C THR A 24 -11.37 14.67 -2.71
N ILE A 25 -11.85 14.60 -1.48
CA ILE A 25 -11.17 15.15 -0.29
C ILE A 25 -9.83 14.43 -0.08
N ILE A 26 -9.86 13.09 -0.13
CA ILE A 26 -8.66 12.27 0.07
C ILE A 26 -7.66 12.47 -1.07
N CYS A 27 -8.13 12.55 -2.32
CA CYS A 27 -7.29 12.78 -3.49
C CYS A 27 -6.55 14.12 -3.38
N ALA A 28 -7.24 15.19 -2.97
CA ALA A 28 -6.62 16.49 -2.74
C ALA A 28 -5.58 16.45 -1.61
N ALA A 29 -5.89 15.77 -0.50
CA ALA A 29 -4.96 15.56 0.60
C ALA A 29 -3.69 14.79 0.15
N ASN A 30 -3.88 13.72 -0.62
CA ASN A 30 -2.79 12.91 -1.17
C ASN A 30 -1.93 13.67 -2.18
N MET A 31 -2.53 14.57 -2.98
CA MET A 31 -1.76 15.48 -3.83
C MET A 31 -0.86 16.40 -2.99
N TYR A 32 -1.41 17.02 -1.95
CA TYR A 32 -0.69 17.91 -1.04
C TYR A 32 0.49 17.20 -0.34
N PHE A 33 0.22 16.10 0.37
CA PHE A 33 1.26 15.37 1.10
C PHE A 33 2.27 14.67 0.18
N GLY A 34 1.82 14.22 -0.99
CA GLY A 34 2.66 13.60 -2.00
C GLY A 34 3.68 14.57 -2.58
N LEU A 35 3.27 15.79 -2.95
CA LEU A 35 4.20 16.82 -3.43
C LEU A 35 5.14 17.32 -2.34
N GLN A 36 4.69 17.35 -1.08
CA GLN A 36 5.48 17.86 0.04
C GLN A 36 6.51 16.85 0.57
N THR A 37 6.10 15.59 0.73
CA THR A 37 6.90 14.58 1.44
C THR A 37 7.08 13.27 0.69
N GLY A 38 6.48 13.14 -0.50
CA GLY A 38 6.52 11.90 -1.27
C GLY A 38 5.61 10.78 -0.75
N TRP A 39 4.79 11.05 0.27
CA TRP A 39 3.93 10.06 0.92
C TRP A 39 2.47 10.21 0.51
N VAL A 40 1.83 9.08 0.22
CA VAL A 40 0.42 8.94 -0.17
C VAL A 40 -0.17 7.75 0.57
N SER A 41 -1.44 7.82 0.99
CA SER A 41 -2.14 6.71 1.63
C SER A 41 -3.44 6.36 0.94
N ILE A 42 -3.75 5.06 0.93
CA ILE A 42 -4.97 4.49 0.36
C ILE A 42 -6.21 4.92 1.16
N MET A 43 -6.07 5.12 2.48
CA MET A 43 -7.15 5.59 3.37
C MET A 43 -8.48 4.83 3.24
N SER A 44 -8.45 3.50 3.09
CA SER A 44 -9.66 2.66 2.97
C SER A 44 -10.55 2.71 4.21
N MET A 45 -10.00 2.50 5.41
CA MET A 45 -10.71 2.63 6.70
C MET A 45 -11.35 4.02 6.89
N PRO A 46 -10.62 5.14 6.74
CA PRO A 46 -11.19 6.48 6.77
C PRO A 46 -12.33 6.69 5.77
N SER A 47 -12.17 6.20 4.54
CA SER A 47 -13.18 6.32 3.47
C SER A 47 -14.49 5.67 3.87
N SER A 48 -14.43 4.46 4.43
CA SER A 48 -15.59 3.74 4.96
C SER A 48 -16.26 4.48 6.13
N LEU A 49 -15.48 5.04 7.05
CA LEU A 49 -16.00 5.79 8.19
C LEU A 49 -16.71 7.07 7.75
N MET A 50 -16.12 7.82 6.81
CA MET A 50 -16.72 9.01 6.22
C MET A 50 -17.99 8.67 5.42
N GLY A 51 -17.95 7.60 4.63
CA GLY A 51 -19.12 7.08 3.92
C GLY A 51 -20.28 6.82 4.86
N PHE A 52 -20.01 6.07 5.94
CA PHE A 52 -20.99 5.82 6.99
C PHE A 52 -21.50 7.10 7.65
N ALA A 53 -20.62 8.08 7.92
CA ALA A 53 -21.00 9.37 8.50
C ALA A 53 -22.01 10.11 7.61
N VAL A 54 -21.72 10.22 6.31
CA VAL A 54 -22.57 10.89 5.32
C VAL A 54 -23.95 10.27 5.30
N PHE A 55 -24.05 8.93 5.21
CA PHE A 55 -25.35 8.27 5.17
C PHE A 55 -26.08 8.26 6.51
N LYS A 56 -25.38 8.30 7.65
CA LYS A 56 -26.01 8.45 8.97
C LYS A 56 -26.62 9.84 9.16
N LEU A 57 -25.95 10.90 8.69
CA LEU A 57 -26.49 12.26 8.68
C LEU A 57 -27.69 12.40 7.74
N LEU A 58 -27.63 11.75 6.58
CA LEU A 58 -28.71 11.76 5.60
C LEU A 58 -29.84 10.78 5.91
N LYS A 59 -29.73 9.96 6.97
CA LYS A 59 -30.71 8.92 7.36
C LYS A 59 -32.17 9.36 7.28
N PRO A 60 -32.59 10.57 7.73
CA PRO A 60 -33.98 11.01 7.64
C PRO A 60 -34.49 11.18 6.20
N HIS A 61 -33.59 11.39 5.24
CA HIS A 61 -33.89 11.67 3.83
C HIS A 61 -33.69 10.44 2.93
N LEU A 62 -33.22 9.31 3.47
CA LEU A 62 -32.95 8.11 2.70
C LEU A 62 -34.18 7.19 2.64
N ARG A 63 -34.56 6.80 1.42
CA ARG A 63 -35.64 5.81 1.20
C ARG A 63 -35.27 4.40 1.67
N PHE A 64 -33.99 4.05 1.65
CA PHE A 64 -33.48 2.72 2.02
C PHE A 64 -32.34 2.86 3.04
N PRO A 65 -32.18 1.91 3.96
CA PRO A 65 -31.06 1.92 4.91
C PRO A 65 -29.72 1.79 4.15
N PHE A 66 -28.67 2.36 4.72
CA PHE A 66 -27.30 2.18 4.24
C PHE A 66 -26.79 0.83 4.75
N SER A 67 -26.29 -0.02 3.85
CA SER A 67 -25.87 -1.40 4.16
C SER A 67 -24.34 -1.53 4.26
N PRO A 68 -23.83 -2.60 4.90
CA PRO A 68 -22.40 -2.89 4.93
C PRO A 68 -21.79 -3.01 3.53
N VAL A 69 -22.47 -3.73 2.62
CA VAL A 69 -22.02 -3.93 1.24
C VAL A 69 -22.01 -2.64 0.43
N GLU A 70 -22.93 -1.72 0.70
CA GLU A 70 -22.92 -0.38 0.09
C GLU A 70 -21.78 0.48 0.64
N ASN A 71 -21.38 0.29 1.90
CA ASN A 71 -20.19 0.95 2.46
C ASN A 71 -18.89 0.45 1.83
N VAL A 72 -18.81 -0.86 1.52
CA VAL A 72 -17.71 -1.41 0.73
C VAL A 72 -17.63 -0.72 -0.64
N LEU A 73 -18.77 -0.50 -1.31
CA LEU A 73 -18.78 0.24 -2.58
C LEU A 73 -18.25 1.68 -2.41
N VAL A 74 -18.70 2.41 -1.40
CA VAL A 74 -18.22 3.77 -1.09
C VAL A 74 -16.71 3.77 -0.90
N GLN A 75 -16.20 2.81 -0.12
CA GLN A 75 -14.79 2.64 0.14
C GLN A 75 -13.99 2.34 -1.13
N SER A 76 -14.49 1.45 -2.02
CA SER A 76 -13.80 1.12 -3.27
C SER A 76 -13.77 2.28 -4.27
N VAL A 77 -14.86 3.04 -4.39
CA VAL A 77 -14.90 4.23 -5.24
C VAL A 77 -13.94 5.31 -4.71
N ALA A 78 -13.97 5.54 -3.40
CA ALA A 78 -13.10 6.53 -2.76
C ALA A 78 -11.61 6.13 -2.85
N GLY A 79 -11.27 4.87 -2.59
CA GLY A 79 -9.91 4.33 -2.68
C GLY A 79 -9.32 4.44 -4.08
N GLY A 80 -10.08 4.00 -5.09
CA GLY A 80 -9.67 4.13 -6.50
C GLY A 80 -9.42 5.57 -6.93
N MET A 81 -10.19 6.53 -6.41
CA MET A 81 -9.96 7.96 -6.66
C MET A 81 -8.76 8.52 -5.89
N ALA A 82 -8.62 8.14 -4.62
CA ALA A 82 -7.63 8.66 -3.69
C ALA A 82 -6.18 8.40 -4.12
N ILE A 83 -5.94 7.27 -4.78
CA ILE A 83 -4.59 6.80 -5.11
C ILE A 83 -4.03 7.36 -6.42
N MET A 84 -4.87 8.01 -7.24
CA MET A 84 -4.48 8.54 -8.57
C MET A 84 -3.34 9.58 -8.56
N PRO A 85 -3.14 10.44 -7.53
CA PRO A 85 -1.96 11.31 -7.47
C PRO A 85 -0.63 10.53 -7.54
N LEU A 86 -0.57 9.35 -6.91
CA LEU A 86 0.57 8.45 -6.99
C LEU A 86 0.54 7.64 -8.29
N GLY A 87 -0.58 6.97 -8.58
CA GLY A 87 -0.71 6.07 -9.73
C GLY A 87 -0.52 6.74 -11.09
N CYS A 88 -0.86 8.02 -11.23
CA CYS A 88 -0.64 8.78 -12.47
C CYS A 88 0.71 9.52 -12.49
N GLY A 89 1.51 9.41 -11.43
CA GLY A 89 2.86 9.97 -11.34
C GLY A 89 2.96 11.44 -10.95
N PHE A 90 1.87 12.08 -10.49
CA PHE A 90 1.85 13.51 -10.16
C PHE A 90 2.72 13.91 -8.97
N VAL A 91 3.05 12.95 -8.10
CA VAL A 91 3.89 13.18 -6.91
C VAL A 91 5.38 12.91 -7.15
N GLY A 92 5.75 12.37 -8.32
CA GLY A 92 7.12 11.92 -8.59
C GLY A 92 7.53 12.08 -10.05
N VAL A 93 7.01 11.22 -10.92
CA VAL A 93 7.40 11.15 -12.34
C VAL A 93 7.11 12.43 -13.11
N ILE A 94 5.90 12.99 -12.97
CA ILE A 94 5.50 14.21 -13.67
C ILE A 94 6.32 15.43 -13.21
N PRO A 95 6.50 15.70 -11.90
CA PRO A 95 7.44 16.73 -11.46
C PRO A 95 8.88 16.49 -11.94
N ALA A 96 9.35 15.24 -11.97
CA ALA A 96 10.68 14.93 -12.50
C ALA A 96 10.79 15.32 -13.99
N MET A 97 9.78 15.03 -14.80
CA MET A 97 9.74 15.40 -16.21
C MET A 97 9.62 16.92 -16.42
N ASN A 98 8.78 17.57 -15.63
CA ASN A 98 8.43 18.98 -15.80
C ASN A 98 9.55 19.92 -15.30
N TYR A 99 10.30 19.51 -14.26
CA TYR A 99 11.25 20.40 -13.58
C TYR A 99 12.69 19.90 -13.51
N LEU A 100 12.93 18.58 -13.59
CA LEU A 100 14.25 18.01 -13.31
C LEU A 100 14.96 17.46 -14.54
N LEU A 101 14.26 17.16 -15.64
CA LEU A 101 14.89 16.74 -16.90
C LEU A 101 15.73 17.88 -17.49
N GLU A 102 16.95 17.56 -17.90
CA GLU A 102 17.89 18.50 -18.49
C GLU A 102 17.67 18.67 -20.01
N PRO A 103 18.15 19.77 -20.63
CA PRO A 103 18.05 19.98 -22.08
C PRO A 103 18.72 18.90 -22.95
N ASN A 104 19.77 18.25 -22.44
CA ASN A 104 20.43 17.11 -23.07
C ASN A 104 19.55 15.84 -23.09
N GLU A 105 18.58 15.73 -22.18
CA GLU A 105 17.65 14.62 -21.96
C GLU A 105 16.27 14.84 -22.61
N GLN A 106 16.13 15.85 -23.48
CA GLN A 106 14.85 16.31 -24.05
C GLN A 106 13.91 16.99 -23.02
N GLY A 107 14.47 17.57 -21.95
CA GLY A 107 13.72 18.34 -20.95
C GLY A 107 13.95 19.86 -20.98
N PRO A 108 13.25 20.62 -20.12
CA PRO A 108 12.10 20.19 -19.31
C PRO A 108 10.86 19.93 -20.17
N LEU A 109 10.06 18.92 -19.80
CA LEU A 109 8.86 18.53 -20.54
C LEU A 109 7.60 19.04 -19.84
N SER A 110 7.09 20.19 -20.27
CA SER A 110 5.84 20.74 -19.74
C SER A 110 4.63 20.21 -20.50
N LEU A 111 3.96 19.22 -19.91
CA LEU A 111 2.73 18.66 -20.46
C LEU A 111 1.55 19.60 -20.24
N SER A 112 0.72 19.78 -21.26
CA SER A 112 -0.57 20.49 -21.13
C SER A 112 -1.54 19.72 -20.23
N THR A 113 -2.53 20.41 -19.65
CA THR A 113 -3.54 19.73 -18.80
C THR A 113 -4.26 18.61 -19.55
N TRP A 114 -4.47 18.77 -20.86
CA TRP A 114 -5.10 17.72 -21.66
C TRP A 114 -4.20 16.50 -21.86
N GLN A 115 -2.90 16.71 -22.08
CA GLN A 115 -1.92 15.61 -22.12
C GLN A 115 -1.83 14.89 -20.78
N LEU A 116 -1.88 15.61 -19.65
CA LEU A 116 -1.89 15.00 -18.32
C LEU A 116 -3.14 14.14 -18.09
N ILE A 117 -4.31 14.59 -18.57
CA ILE A 117 -5.55 13.80 -18.47
C ILE A 117 -5.46 12.55 -19.35
N ILE A 118 -5.05 12.69 -20.62
CA ILE A 118 -4.88 11.54 -21.52
C ILE A 118 -3.89 10.52 -20.93
N TRP A 119 -2.74 10.98 -20.45
CA TRP A 119 -1.76 10.14 -19.75
C TRP A 119 -2.38 9.39 -18.57
N SER A 120 -3.09 10.11 -17.70
CA SER A 120 -3.69 9.55 -16.49
C SER A 120 -4.76 8.51 -16.80
N LEU A 121 -5.62 8.79 -17.79
CA LEU A 121 -6.63 7.83 -18.28
C LEU A 121 -5.98 6.61 -18.94
N GLY A 122 -4.83 6.78 -19.60
CA GLY A 122 -4.02 5.68 -20.12
C GLY A 122 -3.62 4.69 -19.03
N LEU A 123 -3.20 5.21 -17.86
CA LEU A 123 -2.63 4.41 -16.78
C LEU A 123 -3.67 3.76 -15.86
N CYS A 124 -4.89 4.29 -15.76
CA CYS A 124 -5.80 4.00 -14.64
C CYS A 124 -6.63 2.70 -14.74
N TYR A 125 -6.45 1.90 -15.81
CA TYR A 125 -7.37 0.79 -16.11
C TYR A 125 -6.74 -0.60 -16.06
N PHE A 126 -5.59 -0.80 -16.70
CA PHE A 126 -5.10 -2.16 -16.96
C PHE A 126 -4.75 -2.92 -15.68
N GLY A 127 -4.25 -2.22 -14.65
CA GLY A 127 -3.97 -2.82 -13.33
C GLY A 127 -5.25 -3.30 -12.63
N VAL A 128 -6.31 -2.49 -12.65
CA VAL A 128 -7.63 -2.84 -12.08
C VAL A 128 -8.21 -4.08 -12.79
N VAL A 129 -8.16 -4.12 -14.13
CA VAL A 129 -8.68 -5.27 -14.89
C VAL A 129 -7.83 -6.51 -14.68
N PHE A 130 -6.51 -6.38 -14.66
CA PHE A 130 -5.59 -7.50 -14.45
C PHE A 130 -5.67 -8.09 -13.04
N ALA A 131 -6.10 -7.32 -12.04
CA ALA A 131 -6.31 -7.81 -10.69
C ALA A 131 -7.46 -8.83 -10.60
N VAL A 132 -8.51 -8.73 -11.43
CA VAL A 132 -9.67 -9.64 -11.39
C VAL A 132 -9.29 -11.13 -11.39
N PRO A 133 -8.48 -11.65 -12.33
CA PRO A 133 -8.07 -13.06 -12.31
C PRO A 133 -7.19 -13.44 -11.12
N LEU A 134 -6.45 -12.47 -10.54
CA LEU A 134 -5.61 -12.74 -9.37
C LEU A 134 -6.44 -13.06 -8.13
N ARG A 135 -7.69 -12.56 -8.04
CA ARG A 135 -8.59 -12.77 -6.90
C ARG A 135 -8.75 -14.23 -6.53
N HIS A 136 -9.03 -15.11 -7.51
CA HIS A 136 -9.25 -16.53 -7.25
C HIS A 136 -8.00 -17.16 -6.63
N GLN A 137 -6.82 -16.86 -7.19
CA GLN A 137 -5.56 -17.37 -6.68
C GLN A 137 -5.24 -16.84 -5.27
N VAL A 138 -5.28 -15.51 -5.06
CA VAL A 138 -4.72 -14.89 -3.85
C VAL A 138 -5.72 -14.76 -2.69
N ILE A 139 -7.02 -14.62 -2.97
CA ILE A 139 -8.05 -14.48 -1.93
C ILE A 139 -8.76 -15.81 -1.67
N ILE A 140 -9.11 -16.57 -2.70
CA ILE A 140 -9.92 -17.79 -2.56
C ILE A 140 -9.04 -19.00 -2.26
N ARG A 141 -8.04 -19.27 -3.12
CA ARG A 141 -7.17 -20.44 -3.00
C ARG A 141 -6.10 -20.29 -1.94
N GLU A 142 -5.29 -19.23 -2.02
CA GLU A 142 -4.18 -18.98 -1.07
C GLU A 142 -4.64 -18.36 0.26
N ARG A 143 -5.87 -17.80 0.30
CA ARG A 143 -6.44 -17.13 1.47
C ARG A 143 -5.47 -16.13 2.11
N LEU A 144 -4.78 -15.34 1.27
CA LEU A 144 -3.86 -14.33 1.75
C LEU A 144 -4.56 -13.34 2.68
N ARG A 145 -3.76 -12.75 3.57
CA ARG A 145 -4.20 -12.01 4.74
C ARG A 145 -4.85 -10.69 4.37
N PHE A 146 -4.18 -9.90 3.53
CA PHE A 146 -4.51 -8.52 3.21
C PHE A 146 -4.91 -7.72 4.47
N PRO A 147 -3.95 -7.46 5.38
CA PRO A 147 -4.25 -6.96 6.72
C PRO A 147 -5.10 -5.68 6.75
N SER A 148 -4.80 -4.67 5.91
CA SER A 148 -5.59 -3.44 5.82
C SER A 148 -7.03 -3.69 5.36
N GLY A 149 -7.25 -4.55 4.37
CA GLY A 149 -8.58 -4.94 3.91
C GLY A 149 -9.35 -5.71 4.99
N PHE A 150 -8.65 -6.58 5.73
CA PHE A 150 -9.22 -7.26 6.89
C PHE A 150 -9.65 -6.27 7.99
N SER A 151 -8.79 -5.33 8.38
CA SER A 151 -9.13 -4.30 9.37
C SER A 151 -10.30 -3.43 8.90
N THR A 152 -10.34 -3.09 7.61
CA THR A 152 -11.45 -2.33 7.00
C THR A 152 -12.76 -3.11 7.08
N ALA A 153 -12.74 -4.41 6.80
CA ALA A 153 -13.92 -5.26 6.89
C ALA A 153 -14.49 -5.31 8.31
N VAL A 154 -13.62 -5.49 9.31
CA VAL A 154 -14.05 -5.53 10.70
C VAL A 154 -14.60 -4.18 11.16
N LEU A 155 -13.97 -3.07 10.75
CA LEU A 155 -14.51 -1.73 11.02
C LEU A 155 -15.91 -1.57 10.42
N ILE A 156 -16.12 -1.92 9.16
CA ILE A 156 -17.44 -1.83 8.51
C ILE A 156 -18.45 -2.71 9.26
N ARG A 157 -18.08 -3.94 9.63
CA ARG A 157 -18.94 -4.83 10.40
C ARG A 157 -19.38 -4.14 11.70
N VAL A 158 -18.44 -3.59 12.46
CA VAL A 158 -18.71 -2.89 13.73
C VAL A 158 -19.59 -1.66 13.54
N LEU A 159 -19.38 -0.88 12.48
CA LEU A 159 -20.22 0.29 12.18
C LEU A 159 -21.68 -0.08 11.89
N HIS A 160 -21.93 -1.28 11.37
CA HIS A 160 -23.27 -1.73 10.95
C HIS A 160 -23.91 -2.79 11.87
N SER A 161 -23.19 -3.33 12.86
CA SER A 161 -23.71 -4.35 13.78
C SER A 161 -24.82 -3.83 14.70
N ARG A 162 -26.08 -4.15 14.38
CA ARG A 162 -27.21 -4.02 15.32
C ARG A 162 -27.22 -5.22 16.26
N GLY A 163 -27.13 -5.01 17.58
CA GLY A 163 -27.44 -6.06 18.56
C GLY A 163 -26.31 -7.01 19.03
N GLN A 164 -25.38 -7.51 18.21
CA GLN A 164 -24.32 -8.42 18.70
C GLN A 164 -23.19 -7.70 19.46
N LYS A 165 -22.87 -8.11 20.71
CA LYS A 165 -21.71 -7.65 21.47
C LYS A 165 -20.43 -8.10 20.74
N SER A 166 -19.83 -7.24 19.92
CA SER A 166 -18.46 -7.44 19.44
C SER A 166 -17.50 -7.07 20.56
N SER A 167 -16.64 -8.01 20.98
CA SER A 167 -15.72 -7.71 22.08
C SER A 167 -14.66 -6.69 21.60
N PRO A 168 -14.18 -5.78 22.45
CA PRO A 168 -13.05 -4.90 22.12
C PRO A 168 -11.80 -5.66 21.64
N GLN A 169 -11.66 -6.94 22.01
CA GLN A 169 -10.58 -7.82 21.57
C GLN A 169 -10.71 -8.24 20.10
N GLU A 170 -11.92 -8.39 19.55
CA GLU A 170 -12.12 -8.69 18.12
C GLU A 170 -11.73 -7.51 17.23
N LEU A 171 -12.07 -6.30 17.66
CA LEU A 171 -11.71 -5.05 16.99
C LEU A 171 -10.19 -4.78 17.04
N ASP A 172 -9.57 -5.09 18.18
CA ASP A 172 -8.13 -4.92 18.39
C ASP A 172 -7.32 -6.03 17.69
N ALA A 173 -7.83 -7.27 17.63
CA ALA A 173 -7.28 -8.34 16.81
C ALA A 173 -7.37 -8.01 15.32
N ALA A 174 -8.48 -7.41 14.86
CA ALA A 174 -8.63 -7.01 13.48
C ALA A 174 -7.72 -5.87 13.03
N THR A 175 -7.48 -4.92 13.93
CA THR A 175 -6.57 -3.81 13.67
C THR A 175 -5.09 -4.23 13.81
N LYS A 176 -4.80 -5.29 14.59
CA LYS A 176 -3.46 -5.89 14.75
C LYS A 176 -3.16 -7.04 13.79
N GLY A 177 -4.08 -7.38 12.88
CA GLY A 177 -3.91 -8.53 11.96
C GLY A 177 -3.85 -9.89 12.65
N GLY A 178 -4.50 -10.06 13.80
CA GLY A 178 -4.62 -11.32 14.55
C GLY A 178 -5.70 -12.24 13.95
N PHE A 179 -5.28 -13.42 13.47
CA PHE A 179 -6.10 -14.34 12.66
C PHE A 179 -6.96 -15.34 13.44
N ALA A 180 -6.86 -15.42 14.77
CA ALA A 180 -7.28 -16.62 15.50
C ALA A 180 -8.77 -16.69 15.90
N SER A 181 -9.54 -15.60 15.87
CA SER A 181 -10.84 -15.56 16.58
C SER A 181 -12.10 -15.70 15.71
N LEU A 182 -12.01 -15.74 14.37
CA LEU A 182 -13.20 -15.75 13.49
C LEU A 182 -13.21 -16.87 12.45
N ALA A 183 -12.20 -17.74 12.42
CA ALA A 183 -12.09 -18.81 11.42
C ALA A 183 -12.68 -20.17 11.88
N ALA A 184 -13.39 -20.21 13.02
CA ALA A 184 -13.94 -21.46 13.53
C ALA A 184 -15.23 -21.20 14.32
N LYS A 185 -16.36 -20.93 13.63
CA LYS A 185 -17.70 -21.08 14.21
C LYS A 185 -18.84 -21.02 13.19
N ASP A 186 -18.75 -21.72 12.05
CA ASP A 186 -19.89 -21.80 11.11
C ASP A 186 -20.38 -23.22 10.80
N ASP A 187 -19.83 -24.28 11.42
CA ASP A 187 -20.31 -25.65 11.20
C ASP A 187 -20.46 -26.45 12.51
N GLU A 188 -21.61 -26.34 13.17
CA GLU A 188 -22.21 -27.48 13.88
C GLU A 188 -23.75 -27.42 13.76
N PRO A 189 -24.42 -28.48 13.30
CA PRO A 189 -25.86 -28.58 13.33
C PRO A 189 -26.33 -28.71 14.78
N ALA A 190 -27.36 -27.95 15.14
CA ALA A 190 -27.98 -27.98 16.46
C ALA A 190 -28.42 -29.41 16.85
N LEU A 191 -27.64 -30.06 17.71
CA LEU A 191 -28.08 -31.21 18.48
C LEU A 191 -28.67 -30.73 19.80
N VAL A 192 -29.96 -31.01 19.95
CA VAL A 192 -30.72 -30.84 21.18
C VAL A 192 -30.23 -31.91 22.16
N GLU A 193 -29.50 -31.51 23.20
CA GLU A 193 -29.40 -32.29 24.43
C GLU A 193 -29.92 -31.46 25.61
N ASP A 194 -30.95 -32.04 26.21
CA ASP A 194 -31.68 -31.59 27.38
C ASP A 194 -30.82 -31.84 28.63
N VAL A 195 -30.32 -30.77 29.25
CA VAL A 195 -29.82 -30.81 30.64
C VAL A 195 -30.36 -29.60 31.38
N GLY A 196 -31.31 -29.87 32.26
CA GLY A 196 -32.01 -28.86 33.05
C GLY A 196 -31.18 -28.20 34.15
N ALA A 197 -31.83 -27.17 34.71
CA ALA A 197 -31.56 -26.47 35.97
C ALA A 197 -30.35 -25.53 36.02
N SER A 198 -30.60 -24.24 35.74
CA SER A 198 -30.76 -23.21 36.79
C SER A 198 -31.09 -21.87 36.14
N ALA A 199 -32.21 -21.29 36.56
CA ALA A 199 -32.60 -19.93 36.24
C ALA A 199 -31.80 -19.00 37.14
N GLU A 200 -30.91 -18.21 36.56
CA GLU A 200 -30.49 -16.93 37.12
C GLU A 200 -30.59 -15.86 36.03
N ASP A 201 -31.35 -14.83 36.36
CA ASP A 201 -31.72 -13.70 35.52
C ASP A 201 -30.48 -12.93 35.02
N GLU A 202 -30.21 -12.95 33.71
CA GLU A 202 -29.41 -11.89 33.08
C GLU A 202 -30.35 -10.88 32.40
N GLU A 203 -30.56 -9.78 33.11
CA GLU A 203 -31.23 -8.57 32.64
C GLU A 203 -30.64 -8.11 31.29
N GLY A 204 -31.51 -7.88 30.31
CA GLY A 204 -31.14 -7.29 29.03
C GLY A 204 -30.59 -5.87 29.22
N GLU A 205 -29.30 -5.68 28.93
CA GLU A 205 -28.73 -4.34 28.84
C GLU A 205 -29.42 -3.52 27.73
N PRO A 206 -29.75 -2.24 27.97
CA PRO A 206 -30.46 -1.40 27.00
C PRO A 206 -29.58 -1.04 25.80
N GLU A 207 -30.19 -0.84 24.62
CA GLU A 207 -29.58 -0.44 23.33
C GLU A 207 -28.62 0.79 23.37
N VAL A 208 -28.51 1.47 24.51
CA VAL A 208 -27.84 2.76 24.71
C VAL A 208 -26.31 2.68 24.55
N SER A 209 -25.66 1.52 24.79
CA SER A 209 -24.20 1.41 24.82
C SER A 209 -23.51 1.58 23.45
N LYS A 210 -24.16 1.22 22.34
CA LYS A 210 -23.55 1.23 21.00
C LYS A 210 -23.61 2.57 20.27
N ASP A 211 -24.69 3.33 20.47
CA ASP A 211 -24.77 4.67 19.91
C ASP A 211 -23.79 5.64 20.57
N LEU A 212 -23.42 5.37 21.84
CA LEU A 212 -22.36 6.07 22.56
C LEU A 212 -20.98 5.87 21.92
N ASP A 213 -20.61 4.64 21.54
CA ASP A 213 -19.32 4.33 20.91
C ASP A 213 -19.17 4.95 19.51
N TRP A 214 -20.23 4.92 18.69
CA TRP A 214 -20.21 5.60 17.39
C TRP A 214 -20.13 7.12 17.56
N ALA A 215 -20.96 7.70 18.44
CA ALA A 215 -20.98 9.14 18.64
C ALA A 215 -19.62 9.63 19.17
N TYR A 216 -18.99 8.84 20.03
CA TYR A 216 -17.63 9.07 20.50
C TYR A 216 -16.61 9.04 19.35
N ASN A 217 -16.59 7.98 18.55
CA ASN A 217 -15.69 7.85 17.40
C ASN A 217 -15.89 8.96 16.35
N MET A 218 -17.13 9.34 16.08
CA MET A 218 -17.45 10.45 15.18
C MET A 218 -16.98 11.80 15.75
N ARG A 219 -17.20 12.05 17.04
CA ARG A 219 -16.70 13.25 17.72
C ARG A 219 -15.18 13.31 17.70
N LEU A 220 -14.49 12.18 17.92
CA LEU A 220 -13.03 12.12 17.80
C LEU A 220 -12.55 12.47 16.39
N LEU A 221 -13.18 11.91 15.35
CA LEU A 221 -12.84 12.22 13.96
C LEU A 221 -13.03 13.70 13.68
N LEU A 222 -14.19 14.27 14.02
CA LEU A 222 -14.51 15.67 13.76
C LEU A 222 -13.62 16.62 14.57
N LEU A 223 -13.35 16.30 15.85
CA LEU A 223 -12.48 17.12 16.69
C LEU A 223 -11.04 17.11 16.17
N SER A 224 -10.49 15.93 15.87
CA SER A 224 -9.14 15.81 15.30
C SER A 224 -9.04 16.49 13.92
N PHE A 225 -10.07 16.35 13.08
CA PHE A 225 -10.21 17.07 11.81
C PHE A 225 -10.17 18.59 12.00
N LEU A 226 -10.98 19.13 12.90
CA LEU A 226 -11.06 20.57 13.14
C LEU A 226 -9.77 21.11 13.76
N VAL A 227 -9.20 20.41 14.75
CA VAL A 227 -7.94 20.83 15.40
C VAL A 227 -6.81 20.86 14.38
N SER A 228 -6.68 19.83 13.56
CA SER A 228 -5.68 19.79 12.49
C SER A 228 -5.93 20.87 11.44
N GLY A 229 -7.17 21.02 10.98
CA GLY A 229 -7.54 22.03 10.00
C GLY A 229 -7.28 23.46 10.44
N ILE A 230 -7.67 23.81 11.67
CA ILE A 230 -7.41 25.13 12.25
C ILE A 230 -5.90 25.35 12.36
N PHE A 231 -5.15 24.35 12.83
CA PHE A 231 -3.70 24.42 12.91
C PHE A 231 -3.05 24.66 11.53
N THR A 232 -3.56 24.02 10.47
CA THR A 232 -3.11 24.21 9.09
C THR A 232 -3.33 25.63 8.58
N ILE A 233 -4.48 26.24 8.89
CA ILE A 233 -4.77 27.64 8.55
C ILE A 233 -3.87 28.58 9.37
N CYS A 234 -3.69 28.33 10.67
CA CYS A 234 -2.78 29.11 11.51
C CYS A 234 -1.34 29.07 10.97
N ASN A 235 -0.87 27.91 10.52
CA ASN A 235 0.44 27.74 9.89
C ASN A 235 0.58 28.46 8.54
N TYR A 236 -0.52 28.86 7.90
CA TYR A 236 -0.46 29.74 6.74
C TYR A 236 -0.04 31.15 7.15
N PHE A 237 -0.66 31.69 8.20
CA PHE A 237 -0.37 33.04 8.71
C PHE A 237 0.90 33.13 9.55
N LEU A 238 1.33 32.02 10.16
CA LEU A 238 2.53 31.92 10.99
C LEU A 238 3.49 30.83 10.46
N PRO A 239 4.17 31.04 9.32
CA PRO A 239 5.07 30.06 8.71
C PRO A 239 6.23 29.63 9.61
N ILE A 240 6.64 30.48 10.57
CA ILE A 240 7.70 30.16 11.55
C ILE A 240 7.39 28.90 12.36
N LEU A 241 6.11 28.54 12.52
CA LEU A 241 5.69 27.32 13.19
C LEU A 241 6.07 26.04 12.43
N ARG A 242 6.42 26.13 11.14
CA ARG A 242 6.79 24.96 10.32
C ARG A 242 8.23 24.51 10.52
N ASP A 243 9.10 25.40 10.98
CA ASP A 243 10.55 25.20 11.08
C ASP A 243 11.05 25.41 12.52
N LEU A 244 10.44 24.72 13.49
CA LEU A 244 10.81 24.87 14.91
C LEU A 244 12.25 24.35 15.16
N PRO A 245 13.16 25.18 15.70
CA PRO A 245 14.56 24.79 15.93
C PRO A 245 14.73 24.00 17.23
N VAL A 246 14.21 22.76 17.28
CA VAL A 246 14.18 21.92 18.51
C VAL A 246 15.59 21.59 19.03
N PHE A 247 16.58 21.45 18.15
CA PHE A 247 17.97 21.13 18.51
C PHE A 247 18.89 22.36 18.48
N GLY A 248 18.32 23.57 18.61
CA GLY A 248 19.04 24.83 18.54
C GLY A 248 19.13 25.42 17.13
N THR A 249 19.50 26.70 17.05
CA THR A 249 19.47 27.47 15.81
C THR A 249 20.48 26.99 14.77
N VAL A 250 21.67 26.58 15.20
CA VAL A 250 22.73 26.08 14.30
C VAL A 250 22.32 24.78 13.63
N ALA A 251 21.73 23.85 14.37
CA ALA A 251 21.25 22.58 13.82
C ALA A 251 20.12 22.81 12.80
N ALA A 252 19.23 23.76 13.10
CA ALA A 252 18.14 24.14 12.20
C ALA A 252 18.63 24.84 10.92
N SER A 253 19.45 25.90 11.03
CA SER A 253 19.84 26.72 9.88
C SER A 253 20.89 26.06 8.99
N THR A 254 21.81 25.29 9.57
CA THR A 254 22.96 24.72 8.84
C THR A 254 22.69 23.29 8.40
N TRP A 255 21.97 22.51 9.21
CA TRP A 255 21.80 21.06 9.00
C TRP A 255 20.34 20.62 8.81
N LEU A 256 19.40 21.58 8.70
CA LEU A 256 17.98 21.34 8.46
C LEU A 256 17.29 20.48 9.53
N TRP A 257 17.86 20.42 10.74
CA TRP A 257 17.24 19.78 11.90
C TRP A 257 16.21 20.72 12.53
N THR A 258 15.05 20.81 11.87
CA THR A 258 13.86 21.47 12.39
C THR A 258 12.80 20.43 12.76
N LEU A 259 11.75 20.84 13.48
CA LEU A 259 10.54 20.04 13.67
C LEU A 259 9.37 20.78 13.02
N ASN A 260 8.66 20.10 12.12
CA ASN A 260 7.38 20.57 11.62
C ASN A 260 6.26 19.92 12.44
N PRO A 261 5.60 20.65 13.36
CA PRO A 261 4.55 20.12 14.24
C PRO A 261 3.22 19.86 13.52
N SER A 262 3.22 19.58 12.22
CA SER A 262 2.03 19.17 11.47
C SER A 262 1.37 17.94 12.12
N LEU A 263 0.11 18.10 12.50
CA LEU A 263 -0.68 17.02 13.07
C LEU A 263 -0.95 15.93 12.03
N ALA A 264 -1.00 16.26 10.74
CA ALA A 264 -1.08 15.24 9.70
C ALA A 264 0.14 14.33 9.70
N TYR A 265 1.37 14.84 9.85
CA TYR A 265 2.56 13.97 9.94
C TYR A 265 2.57 13.10 11.19
N VAL A 266 2.08 13.62 12.31
CA VAL A 266 1.83 12.81 13.51
C VAL A 266 0.82 11.71 13.20
N GLY A 267 -0.29 12.03 12.52
CA GLY A 267 -1.28 11.07 12.04
C GLY A 267 -0.68 10.01 11.10
N GLN A 268 0.16 10.41 10.15
CA GLN A 268 0.88 9.48 9.27
C GLN A 268 1.76 8.55 10.10
N GLY A 269 2.50 9.08 11.08
CA GLY A 269 3.32 8.29 11.99
C GLY A 269 2.53 7.26 12.81
N ILE A 270 1.34 7.63 13.27
CA ILE A 270 0.42 6.71 13.97
C ILE A 270 0.00 5.57 13.02
N ILE A 271 -0.39 5.88 11.79
CA ILE A 271 -0.82 4.87 10.79
C ILE A 271 0.34 3.96 10.37
N MET A 272 1.54 4.52 10.18
CA MET A 272 2.74 3.76 9.80
C MET A 272 3.24 2.83 10.92
N GLY A 273 2.87 3.12 12.17
CA GLY A 273 3.27 2.37 13.34
C GLY A 273 4.69 2.68 13.83
N THR A 274 4.97 2.21 15.04
CA THR A 274 6.22 2.51 15.77
C THR A 274 7.45 1.92 15.08
N GLU A 275 7.37 0.73 14.50
CA GLU A 275 8.51 0.08 13.87
C GLU A 275 9.03 0.86 12.66
N THR A 276 8.14 1.17 11.71
CA THR A 276 8.49 1.91 10.49
C THR A 276 9.02 3.29 10.83
N THR A 277 8.37 4.00 11.76
CA THR A 277 8.78 5.35 12.16
C THR A 277 10.12 5.39 12.89
N LEU A 278 10.45 4.37 13.70
CA LEU A 278 11.77 4.22 14.32
C LEU A 278 12.85 3.96 13.26
N HIS A 279 12.58 3.10 12.28
CA HIS A 279 13.53 2.83 11.18
C HIS A 279 13.73 4.07 10.30
N MET A 280 12.68 4.86 10.04
CA MET A 280 12.82 6.17 9.39
C MET A 280 13.67 7.14 10.22
N THR A 281 13.45 7.18 11.53
CA THR A 281 14.26 8.05 12.43
C THR A 281 15.72 7.64 12.43
N LEU A 282 16.00 6.33 12.42
CA LEU A 282 17.36 5.80 12.24
C LEU A 282 17.96 6.28 10.91
N GLY A 283 17.19 6.23 9.83
CA GLY A 283 17.57 6.79 8.54
C GLY A 283 17.90 8.28 8.60
N ALA A 284 17.09 9.08 9.28
CA ALA A 284 17.36 10.50 9.46
C ALA A 284 18.65 10.75 10.25
N ILE A 285 18.89 9.99 11.32
CA ILE A 285 20.11 10.09 12.12
C ILE A 285 21.34 9.72 11.29
N ILE A 286 21.30 8.61 10.55
CA ILE A 286 22.42 8.16 9.71
C ILE A 286 22.66 9.14 8.55
N GLY A 287 21.61 9.48 7.80
CA GLY A 287 21.70 10.36 6.62
C GLY A 287 22.05 11.79 7.01
N TRP A 288 21.20 12.44 7.79
CA TRP A 288 21.33 13.87 8.11
C TRP A 288 22.24 14.16 9.30
N GLY A 289 22.32 13.25 10.28
CA GLY A 289 23.14 13.43 11.48
C GLY A 289 24.60 13.03 11.30
N VAL A 290 24.89 12.05 10.44
CA VAL A 290 26.25 11.51 10.25
C VAL A 290 26.78 11.75 8.85
N LEU A 291 26.11 11.23 7.82
CA LEU A 291 26.62 11.24 6.44
C LEU A 291 26.63 12.63 5.81
N SER A 292 25.61 13.44 6.04
CA SER A 292 25.53 14.81 5.51
C SER A 292 26.66 15.70 6.05
N PRO A 293 26.92 15.77 7.37
CA PRO A 293 28.08 16.47 7.89
C PRO A 293 29.41 15.93 7.41
N LEU A 294 29.55 14.60 7.36
CA LEU A 294 30.77 13.95 6.88
C LEU A 294 31.08 14.35 5.43
N ALA A 295 30.09 14.27 4.54
CA ALA A 295 30.22 14.61 3.12
C ALA A 295 30.58 16.10 2.93
N LYS A 296 29.97 16.99 3.71
CA LYS A 296 30.27 18.43 3.68
C LYS A 296 31.67 18.74 4.19
N MET A 297 32.06 18.19 5.33
CA MET A 297 33.38 18.43 5.96
C MET A 297 34.54 17.85 5.15
N LYS A 298 34.32 16.72 4.45
CA LYS A 298 35.31 16.10 3.56
C LYS A 298 35.34 16.70 2.16
N GLY A 299 34.48 17.69 1.88
CA GLY A 299 34.42 18.36 0.57
C GLY A 299 33.84 17.50 -0.55
N TRP A 300 33.15 16.39 -0.23
CA TRP A 300 32.48 15.54 -1.23
C TRP A 300 31.23 16.20 -1.80
N ALA A 301 30.59 17.06 -1.01
CA ALA A 301 29.43 17.85 -1.39
C ALA A 301 29.67 19.34 -1.06
N PRO A 302 30.27 20.12 -1.98
CA PRO A 302 30.70 21.48 -1.71
C PRO A 302 29.55 22.50 -1.65
N GLY A 303 28.40 22.21 -2.26
CA GLY A 303 27.23 23.10 -2.31
C GLY A 303 26.50 23.25 -0.96
N PRO A 304 25.53 24.18 -0.85
CA PRO A 304 24.73 24.34 0.37
C PRO A 304 24.08 23.03 0.83
N VAL A 305 23.85 22.84 2.13
CA VAL A 305 23.28 21.57 2.65
C VAL A 305 21.92 21.26 2.05
N ASP A 306 21.09 22.28 1.80
CA ASP A 306 19.74 22.13 1.21
C ASP A 306 19.71 21.94 -0.32
N ASP A 307 20.88 21.94 -0.98
CA ASP A 307 20.97 21.77 -2.43
C ASP A 307 20.88 20.29 -2.85
N TRP A 308 20.06 20.03 -3.87
CA TRP A 308 19.82 18.68 -4.41
C TRP A 308 20.90 18.22 -5.38
N GLU A 309 21.67 19.14 -6.00
CA GLU A 309 22.68 18.77 -6.99
C GLU A 309 24.07 18.66 -6.38
N ASN A 310 24.55 19.74 -5.75
CA ASN A 310 25.92 19.84 -5.22
C ASN A 310 25.98 19.80 -3.70
N GLY A 311 24.83 19.77 -3.03
CA GLY A 311 24.68 19.77 -1.59
C GLY A 311 24.76 18.39 -0.95
N SER A 312 24.95 18.37 0.37
CA SER A 312 24.99 17.11 1.12
C SER A 312 23.63 16.40 1.14
N LYS A 313 22.52 17.14 1.00
CA LYS A 313 21.18 16.58 0.74
C LYS A 313 21.12 15.73 -0.52
N GLY A 314 21.60 16.24 -1.66
CA GLY A 314 21.71 15.46 -2.89
C GLY A 314 22.63 14.24 -2.73
N TRP A 315 23.77 14.41 -2.05
CA TRP A 315 24.75 13.34 -1.87
C TRP A 315 24.19 12.15 -1.07
N ILE A 316 23.48 12.38 0.05
CA ILE A 316 22.92 11.29 0.87
C ILE A 316 21.77 10.55 0.17
N VAL A 317 21.09 11.19 -0.80
CA VAL A 317 20.03 10.53 -1.59
C VAL A 317 20.61 9.36 -2.37
N TRP A 318 21.85 9.44 -2.89
CA TRP A 318 22.49 8.32 -3.58
C TRP A 318 22.69 7.10 -2.69
N VAL A 319 23.08 7.30 -1.43
CA VAL A 319 23.23 6.22 -0.45
C VAL A 319 21.85 5.62 -0.12
N SER A 320 20.85 6.48 0.07
CA SER A 320 19.45 6.09 0.27
C SER A 320 18.89 5.26 -0.90
N LEU A 321 19.15 5.69 -2.13
CA LEU A 321 18.70 5.00 -3.35
C LEU A 321 19.28 3.60 -3.45
N ALA A 322 20.56 3.41 -3.11
CA ALA A 322 21.17 2.09 -3.10
C ALA A 322 20.52 1.15 -2.08
N ILE A 323 20.18 1.66 -0.88
CA ILE A 323 19.43 0.90 0.13
C ILE A 323 18.06 0.49 -0.42
N MET A 324 17.31 1.42 -1.02
CA MET A 324 15.99 1.13 -1.61
C MET A 324 16.07 0.08 -2.71
N LEU A 325 17.06 0.21 -3.60
CA LEU A 325 17.23 -0.68 -4.74
C LEU A 325 17.55 -2.09 -4.29
N VAL A 326 18.48 -2.23 -3.35
CA VAL A 326 18.86 -3.54 -2.82
C VAL A 326 17.73 -4.17 -2.02
N ASP A 327 17.04 -3.42 -1.16
CA ASP A 327 15.90 -3.94 -0.39
C ASP A 327 14.81 -4.46 -1.34
N ALA A 328 14.51 -3.71 -2.41
CA ALA A 328 13.57 -4.13 -3.44
C ALA A 328 14.02 -5.40 -4.17
N VAL A 329 15.28 -5.45 -4.64
CA VAL A 329 15.84 -6.60 -5.37
C VAL A 329 15.83 -7.85 -4.48
N VAL A 330 16.32 -7.77 -3.25
CA VAL A 330 16.41 -8.92 -2.33
C VAL A 330 15.01 -9.41 -1.95
N SER A 331 14.10 -8.50 -1.62
CA SER A 331 12.73 -8.85 -1.23
C SER A 331 11.96 -9.50 -2.39
N LEU A 332 12.06 -8.92 -3.60
CA LEU A 332 11.37 -9.45 -4.78
C LEU A 332 12.02 -10.77 -5.25
N ALA A 333 13.36 -10.89 -5.22
CA ALA A 333 14.05 -12.14 -5.53
C ALA A 333 13.65 -13.26 -4.56
N TYR A 334 13.52 -12.96 -3.27
CA TYR A 334 13.04 -13.93 -2.30
C TYR A 334 11.61 -14.39 -2.61
N ILE A 335 10.69 -13.45 -2.87
CA ILE A 335 9.29 -13.77 -3.22
C ILE A 335 9.22 -14.60 -4.51
N ALA A 336 10.02 -14.27 -5.52
CA ALA A 336 10.04 -14.99 -6.79
C ALA A 336 10.62 -16.40 -6.67
N LEU A 337 11.70 -16.58 -5.90
CA LEU A 337 12.43 -17.84 -5.82
C LEU A 337 11.92 -18.79 -4.72
N ARG A 338 11.23 -18.27 -3.70
CA ARG A 338 10.71 -19.08 -2.58
C ARG A 338 9.85 -20.26 -3.04
N PRO A 339 8.91 -20.13 -3.99
CA PRO A 339 8.15 -21.28 -4.51
C PRO A 339 9.08 -22.35 -5.06
N VAL A 340 10.05 -21.98 -5.90
CA VAL A 340 11.01 -22.92 -6.52
C VAL A 340 11.84 -23.67 -5.46
N PHE A 341 12.33 -22.97 -4.44
CA PHE A 341 13.09 -23.59 -3.36
C PHE A 341 12.25 -24.55 -2.51
N THR A 342 10.98 -24.21 -2.27
CA THR A 342 10.09 -25.02 -1.43
C THR A 342 9.57 -26.26 -2.14
N THR A 343 9.23 -26.19 -3.43
CA THR A 343 8.78 -27.36 -4.21
C THR A 343 9.91 -28.25 -4.72
N HIS A 344 11.08 -27.72 -5.08
CA HIS A 344 12.15 -28.54 -5.68
C HIS A 344 13.36 -28.79 -4.78
N ALA A 345 13.81 -27.81 -3.98
CA ALA A 345 15.07 -27.94 -3.24
C ALA A 345 14.92 -28.69 -1.91
N LEU A 346 13.86 -28.42 -1.13
CA LEU A 346 13.63 -29.08 0.16
C LEU A 346 13.33 -30.59 0.03
N PRO A 347 12.53 -31.06 -0.94
CA PRO A 347 12.33 -32.50 -1.16
C PRO A 347 13.59 -33.18 -1.68
N ALA A 348 14.36 -32.55 -2.58
CA ALA A 348 15.60 -33.10 -3.11
C ALA A 348 16.69 -33.24 -2.02
N LEU A 349 16.83 -32.24 -1.15
CA LEU A 349 17.70 -32.31 0.03
C LEU A 349 17.20 -33.36 1.04
N GLY A 350 15.89 -33.50 1.23
CA GLY A 350 15.29 -34.54 2.07
C GLY A 350 15.51 -35.96 1.53
N VAL A 351 15.45 -36.16 0.22
CA VAL A 351 15.75 -37.44 -0.46
C VAL A 351 17.26 -37.75 -0.38
N LEU A 352 18.12 -36.73 -0.54
CA LEU A 352 19.57 -36.88 -0.41
C LEU A 352 19.98 -37.18 1.04
N GLN A 353 19.38 -36.51 2.04
CA GLN A 353 19.57 -36.80 3.46
C GLN A 353 19.03 -38.18 3.84
N ARG A 354 17.88 -38.62 3.30
CA ARG A 354 17.37 -39.99 3.52
C ARG A 354 18.30 -41.04 2.92
N ARG A 355 18.83 -40.81 1.71
CA ARG A 355 19.86 -41.67 1.10
C ARG A 355 21.16 -41.69 1.90
N PHE A 356 21.63 -40.55 2.40
CA PHE A 356 22.84 -40.48 3.23
C PHE A 356 22.65 -41.12 4.62
N ARG A 357 21.47 -40.96 5.24
CA ARG A 357 21.14 -41.54 6.55
C ARG A 357 20.95 -43.06 6.48
N GLN A 358 20.41 -43.58 5.38
CA GLN A 358 20.35 -45.02 5.12
C GLN A 358 21.72 -45.61 4.75
N SER A 359 22.63 -44.83 4.14
CA SER A 359 23.88 -45.38 3.61
C SER A 359 25.04 -45.50 4.62
N ARG A 360 24.99 -44.94 5.85
CA ARG A 360 26.20 -44.97 6.73
C ARG A 360 26.07 -45.15 8.24
N ILE A 361 24.89 -45.29 8.86
CA ILE A 361 24.82 -45.42 10.35
C ILE A 361 23.89 -46.56 10.84
N ALA A 362 23.04 -47.14 9.98
CA ALA A 362 22.18 -48.26 10.38
C ALA A 362 22.91 -49.63 10.44
N SER A 363 24.12 -49.74 9.89
CA SER A 363 24.91 -50.99 9.90
C SER A 363 25.95 -51.08 11.03
N LEU A 364 26.13 -50.02 11.83
CA LEU A 364 27.16 -49.98 12.89
C LEU A 364 26.60 -50.10 14.33
N PHE A 365 25.28 -50.00 14.52
CA PHE A 365 24.65 -50.02 15.86
C PHE A 365 23.53 -51.06 16.02
N ARG A 366 23.55 -52.15 15.23
CA ARG A 366 22.61 -53.26 15.42
C ARG A 366 23.27 -54.41 16.18
N THR A 367 23.61 -54.15 17.45
CA THR A 367 23.94 -55.20 18.43
C THR A 367 22.64 -55.75 19.02
N SER A 368 22.63 -57.06 19.22
CA SER A 368 21.51 -57.89 19.60
C SER A 368 20.78 -57.43 20.88
N HIS A 369 19.45 -57.34 20.82
CA HIS A 369 18.59 -58.19 21.63
C HIS A 369 17.11 -58.09 21.21
N GLN A 370 16.53 -59.27 21.00
CA GLN A 370 15.09 -59.52 20.93
C GLN A 370 14.39 -58.97 22.17
N TYR A 371 13.22 -58.34 21.98
CA TYR A 371 11.98 -58.80 22.60
C TYR A 371 10.79 -58.35 21.73
N SER A 372 9.72 -59.10 21.90
CA SER A 372 8.70 -59.50 20.93
C SER A 372 7.36 -58.77 21.07
N GLN A 373 6.48 -59.04 20.07
CA GLN A 373 4.99 -59.09 20.08
C GLN A 373 4.25 -57.95 19.36
N ILE A 374 3.23 -58.14 18.50
CA ILE A 374 2.48 -59.31 17.97
C ILE A 374 1.87 -58.90 16.59
N PRO A 375 1.66 -59.84 15.64
CA PRO A 375 1.07 -59.61 14.31
C PRO A 375 -0.42 -59.99 14.21
N SER A 376 -1.13 -59.38 13.25
CA SER A 376 -2.31 -59.94 12.56
C SER A 376 -2.66 -59.00 11.40
N GLU A 377 -3.09 -59.38 10.20
CA GLU A 377 -3.09 -60.60 9.38
C GLU A 377 -3.85 -60.19 8.11
N ALA A 378 -3.61 -60.90 7.00
CA ALA A 378 -4.44 -60.95 5.79
C ALA A 378 -4.39 -59.75 4.84
N ARG A 379 -4.32 -59.91 3.52
CA ARG A 379 -3.89 -60.99 2.62
C ARG A 379 -3.94 -60.34 1.24
N GLU A 380 -2.98 -60.67 0.40
CA GLU A 380 -3.01 -60.38 -1.04
C GLU A 380 -4.19 -61.11 -1.69
N GLU A 381 -4.86 -60.46 -2.65
CA GLU A 381 -5.45 -61.13 -3.82
C GLU A 381 -5.67 -60.08 -4.93
N GLU A 382 -5.15 -60.42 -6.11
CA GLU A 382 -5.16 -59.67 -7.37
C GLU A 382 -6.48 -59.87 -8.14
N GLU A 383 -6.84 -58.84 -8.91
CA GLU A 383 -7.46 -58.81 -10.25
C GLU A 383 -8.62 -59.77 -10.64
N GLN A 384 -9.79 -59.17 -10.94
CA GLN A 384 -10.57 -59.20 -12.20
C GLN A 384 -12.09 -59.18 -11.95
N GLU A 385 -12.80 -58.19 -12.52
CA GLU A 385 -13.98 -58.36 -13.40
C GLU A 385 -14.51 -56.99 -13.90
N GLU A 386 -14.96 -56.99 -15.16
CA GLU A 386 -15.40 -55.87 -16.02
C GLU A 386 -16.89 -55.50 -15.87
N ASP A 387 -17.24 -54.33 -16.43
CA ASP A 387 -18.55 -53.81 -16.92
C ASP A 387 -19.68 -53.50 -15.91
N ASP A 388 -20.08 -52.23 -15.75
CA ASP A 388 -20.97 -51.53 -16.70
C ASP A 388 -21.28 -50.07 -16.26
N ASP A 389 -21.60 -49.26 -17.27
CA ASP A 389 -22.34 -47.99 -17.29
C ASP A 389 -21.63 -46.61 -17.15
N ASP A 390 -21.75 -45.90 -18.28
CA ASP A 390 -21.41 -44.53 -18.65
C ASP A 390 -21.86 -43.43 -17.64
N ASP A 391 -21.00 -42.42 -17.41
CA ASP A 391 -21.30 -41.01 -17.73
C ASP A 391 -20.16 -40.05 -17.28
N ASP A 392 -19.63 -39.32 -18.26
CA ASP A 392 -18.87 -38.05 -18.19
C ASP A 392 -17.63 -37.93 -17.26
N GLU A 393 -16.46 -38.21 -17.85
CA GLU A 393 -15.14 -37.79 -17.35
C GLU A 393 -15.03 -36.25 -17.25
N ALA A 394 -15.20 -35.70 -16.05
CA ALA A 394 -14.64 -34.40 -15.69
C ALA A 394 -13.19 -34.58 -15.18
N SER A 395 -12.25 -33.86 -15.79
CA SER A 395 -10.84 -33.81 -15.39
C SER A 395 -10.63 -33.69 -13.86
N PRO A 396 -9.63 -34.38 -13.26
CA PRO A 396 -9.35 -34.31 -11.82
C PRO A 396 -9.06 -32.89 -11.29
N ALA A 397 -8.74 -31.94 -12.18
CA ALA A 397 -8.54 -30.54 -11.81
C ALA A 397 -9.84 -29.78 -11.48
N GLN A 398 -11.02 -30.29 -11.88
CA GLN A 398 -12.32 -29.65 -11.63
C GLN A 398 -13.01 -30.14 -10.35
N ALA A 399 -12.57 -31.27 -9.78
CA ALA A 399 -13.14 -31.83 -8.56
C ALA A 399 -12.68 -31.08 -7.28
N GLU A 400 -11.48 -30.50 -7.26
CA GLU A 400 -10.96 -29.73 -6.11
C GLU A 400 -11.58 -28.32 -5.95
N ASP A 401 -12.19 -27.75 -6.99
CA ASP A 401 -12.68 -26.35 -6.99
C ASP A 401 -14.12 -26.20 -6.45
N ARG A 402 -14.88 -27.31 -6.33
CA ARG A 402 -16.31 -27.29 -5.93
C ARG A 402 -16.55 -27.02 -4.43
N GLY A 403 -15.50 -26.90 -3.62
CA GLY A 403 -15.58 -26.70 -2.15
C GLY A 403 -15.03 -25.37 -1.64
N LEU A 404 -14.64 -24.43 -2.51
CA LEU A 404 -14.11 -23.13 -2.10
C LEU A 404 -15.25 -22.10 -2.06
N ASP A 405 -15.46 -21.48 -0.89
CA ASP A 405 -16.46 -20.44 -0.65
C ASP A 405 -16.13 -19.17 -1.46
N ASP A 406 -16.60 -19.13 -2.70
CA ASP A 406 -16.51 -17.98 -3.60
C ASP A 406 -17.87 -17.29 -3.80
N ALA A 407 -17.86 -16.03 -4.23
CA ALA A 407 -19.06 -15.26 -4.51
C ALA A 407 -19.92 -15.95 -5.59
N PRO A 408 -21.26 -15.85 -5.50
CA PRO A 408 -22.16 -16.36 -6.54
C PRO A 408 -21.77 -15.89 -7.94
N THR A 409 -21.96 -16.75 -8.95
CA THR A 409 -21.49 -16.52 -10.33
C THR A 409 -22.08 -15.27 -10.99
N ASP A 410 -23.25 -14.80 -10.55
CA ASP A 410 -23.90 -13.56 -10.99
C ASP A 410 -23.23 -12.28 -10.44
N GLN A 411 -22.55 -12.42 -9.29
CA GLN A 411 -21.83 -11.34 -8.61
C GLN A 411 -20.35 -11.27 -9.01
N GLN A 412 -19.84 -12.33 -9.64
CA GLN A 412 -18.50 -12.37 -10.21
C GLN A 412 -18.41 -11.55 -11.51
N ILE A 413 -17.20 -11.24 -11.91
CA ILE A 413 -16.92 -10.53 -13.16
C ILE A 413 -16.72 -11.58 -14.24
N HIS A 414 -17.57 -11.57 -15.27
CA HIS A 414 -17.45 -12.54 -16.36
C HIS A 414 -16.07 -12.47 -17.04
N SER A 415 -15.48 -13.64 -17.31
CA SER A 415 -14.17 -13.76 -17.96
C SER A 415 -14.07 -13.03 -19.31
N LYS A 416 -15.19 -12.92 -20.04
CA LYS A 416 -15.26 -12.13 -21.29
C LYS A 416 -15.01 -10.64 -21.05
N VAL A 417 -15.56 -10.08 -19.97
CA VAL A 417 -15.35 -8.67 -19.59
C VAL A 417 -13.89 -8.44 -19.21
N VAL A 418 -13.28 -9.39 -18.50
CA VAL A 418 -11.85 -9.34 -18.13
C VAL A 418 -10.98 -9.39 -19.38
N PHE A 419 -11.18 -10.36 -20.27
CA PHE A 419 -10.36 -10.54 -21.46
C PHE A 419 -10.42 -9.31 -22.39
N TRP A 420 -11.62 -8.88 -22.78
CA TRP A 420 -11.80 -7.72 -23.65
C TRP A 420 -11.43 -6.42 -22.95
N GLY A 421 -11.72 -6.30 -21.65
CA GLY A 421 -11.34 -5.14 -20.83
C GLY A 421 -9.83 -5.01 -20.69
N LEU A 422 -9.09 -6.12 -20.57
CA LEU A 422 -7.64 -6.10 -20.47
C LEU A 422 -7.02 -5.68 -21.81
N LEU A 423 -7.50 -6.24 -22.92
CA LEU A 423 -7.05 -5.84 -24.25
C LEU A 423 -7.32 -4.36 -24.52
N ALA A 424 -8.54 -3.89 -24.19
CA ALA A 424 -8.92 -2.50 -24.37
C ALA A 424 -8.11 -1.55 -23.47
N SER A 425 -7.91 -1.89 -22.19
CA SER A 425 -7.14 -1.06 -21.25
C SER A 425 -5.65 -1.00 -21.60
N ILE A 426 -5.05 -2.10 -22.06
CA ILE A 426 -3.69 -2.11 -22.60
C ILE A 426 -3.60 -1.21 -23.84
N LEU A 427 -4.55 -1.34 -24.76
CA LEU A 427 -4.59 -0.49 -25.95
C LEU A 427 -4.73 1.00 -25.59
N ILE A 428 -5.61 1.34 -24.64
CA ILE A 428 -5.78 2.70 -24.13
C ILE A 428 -4.48 3.21 -23.50
N CYS A 429 -3.77 2.40 -22.71
CA CYS A 429 -2.48 2.76 -22.12
C CYS A 429 -1.43 3.05 -23.21
N VAL A 430 -1.31 2.16 -24.19
CA VAL A 430 -0.35 2.29 -25.30
C VAL A 430 -0.65 3.52 -26.16
N LEU A 431 -1.91 3.70 -26.58
CA LEU A 431 -2.32 4.84 -27.39
C LEU A 431 -2.18 6.17 -26.64
N SER A 432 -2.57 6.23 -25.37
CA SER A 432 -2.45 7.44 -24.56
C SER A 432 -1.00 7.84 -24.37
N THR A 433 -0.12 6.88 -24.09
CA THR A 433 1.32 7.12 -23.97
C THR A 433 1.92 7.58 -25.31
N GLN A 434 1.50 6.99 -26.43
CA GLN A 434 1.91 7.42 -27.77
C GLN A 434 1.38 8.81 -28.14
N ILE A 435 0.17 9.18 -27.74
CA ILE A 435 -0.37 10.53 -27.97
C ILE A 435 0.41 11.58 -27.17
N VAL A 436 0.78 11.27 -25.93
CA VAL A 436 1.45 12.21 -25.04
C VAL A 436 2.94 12.34 -25.34
N PHE A 437 3.63 11.22 -25.58
CA PHE A 437 5.09 11.18 -25.73
C PHE A 437 5.58 10.85 -27.14
N GLY A 438 4.71 10.38 -28.04
CA GLY A 438 4.92 10.19 -29.48
C GLY A 438 6.33 9.78 -29.92
N HIS A 439 7.09 10.75 -30.40
CA HIS A 439 8.44 10.56 -30.95
C HIS A 439 9.53 10.34 -29.89
N LEU A 440 9.26 10.68 -28.64
CA LEU A 440 10.23 10.61 -27.54
C LEU A 440 10.34 9.20 -26.94
N VAL A 441 9.25 8.43 -26.98
CA VAL A 441 9.18 7.09 -26.39
C VAL A 441 8.76 6.08 -27.46
N PRO A 442 9.64 5.12 -27.83
CA PRO A 442 9.35 4.19 -28.90
C PRO A 442 8.27 3.18 -28.48
N LEU A 443 7.45 2.75 -29.43
CA LEU A 443 6.29 1.87 -29.19
C LEU A 443 6.68 0.57 -28.48
N TYR A 444 7.79 -0.06 -28.87
CA TYR A 444 8.26 -1.31 -28.27
C TYR A 444 8.53 -1.15 -26.76
N ALA A 445 9.06 0.01 -26.33
CA ALA A 445 9.34 0.27 -24.94
C ALA A 445 8.05 0.35 -24.11
N ILE A 446 6.99 0.94 -24.66
CA ILE A 446 5.69 1.04 -24.00
C ILE A 446 5.05 -0.34 -23.86
N VAL A 447 5.04 -1.14 -24.94
CA VAL A 447 4.48 -2.49 -24.92
C VAL A 447 5.20 -3.37 -23.90
N ILE A 448 6.53 -3.34 -23.89
CA ILE A 448 7.33 -4.07 -22.90
C ILE A 448 7.04 -3.58 -21.48
N ALA A 449 6.89 -2.27 -21.27
CA ALA A 449 6.60 -1.70 -19.95
C ALA A 449 5.26 -2.19 -19.42
N VAL A 450 4.23 -2.23 -20.26
CA VAL A 450 2.91 -2.76 -19.87
C VAL A 450 2.98 -4.25 -19.54
N LEU A 451 3.64 -5.07 -20.39
CA LEU A 451 3.78 -6.51 -20.11
C LEU A 451 4.53 -6.78 -18.81
N MET A 452 5.60 -6.03 -18.56
CA MET A 452 6.37 -6.12 -17.34
C MET A 452 5.55 -5.66 -16.12
N ALA A 453 4.74 -4.61 -16.26
CA ALA A 453 3.82 -4.15 -15.22
C ALA A 453 2.85 -5.25 -14.78
N LEU A 454 2.30 -6.02 -15.73
CA LEU A 454 1.42 -7.15 -15.41
C LEU A 454 2.17 -8.20 -14.57
N VAL A 455 3.39 -8.60 -14.97
CA VAL A 455 4.18 -9.59 -14.22
C VAL A 455 4.53 -9.09 -12.82
N LEU A 456 5.03 -7.85 -12.72
CA LEU A 456 5.43 -7.27 -11.43
C LEU A 456 4.24 -7.02 -10.51
N SER A 457 3.05 -6.78 -11.05
CA SER A 457 1.83 -6.62 -10.25
C SER A 457 1.44 -7.91 -9.52
N ILE A 458 1.70 -9.10 -10.07
CA ILE A 458 1.48 -10.39 -9.38
C ILE A 458 2.33 -10.46 -8.10
N MET A 459 3.59 -10.06 -8.20
CA MET A 459 4.51 -10.02 -7.06
C MET A 459 4.07 -8.98 -6.03
N GLY A 460 3.68 -7.79 -6.49
CA GLY A 460 3.20 -6.70 -5.63
C GLY A 460 1.94 -7.08 -4.86
N VAL A 461 0.95 -7.69 -5.53
CA VAL A 461 -0.29 -8.18 -4.91
C VAL A 461 -0.01 -9.24 -3.86
N ARG A 462 0.89 -10.20 -4.11
CA ARG A 462 1.25 -11.23 -3.12
C ARG A 462 1.97 -10.63 -1.92
N ALA A 463 2.95 -9.75 -2.14
CA ALA A 463 3.66 -9.06 -1.07
C ALA A 463 2.68 -8.26 -0.19
N LEU A 464 1.75 -7.54 -0.82
CA LEU A 464 0.68 -6.82 -0.16
C LEU A 464 -0.24 -7.75 0.65
N GLY A 465 -0.63 -8.88 0.06
CA GLY A 465 -1.46 -9.90 0.72
C GLY A 465 -0.79 -10.53 1.95
N GLU A 466 0.53 -10.70 1.96
CA GLU A 466 1.27 -11.29 3.09
C GLU A 466 1.69 -10.27 4.16
N THR A 467 2.07 -9.05 3.74
CA THR A 467 2.78 -8.09 4.60
C THR A 467 2.10 -6.73 4.77
N ASP A 468 0.98 -6.51 4.09
CA ASP A 468 0.27 -5.22 4.00
C ASP A 468 1.06 -4.08 3.34
N LEU A 469 2.23 -4.38 2.80
CA LEU A 469 3.06 -3.44 2.06
C LEU A 469 3.08 -3.83 0.59
N ASN A 470 2.57 -2.94 -0.26
CA ASN A 470 2.75 -3.06 -1.69
C ASN A 470 4.12 -2.44 -2.03
N PRO A 471 5.14 -3.22 -2.47
CA PRO A 471 6.47 -2.71 -2.76
C PRO A 471 6.51 -1.95 -4.10
N VAL A 472 5.51 -1.08 -4.33
CA VAL A 472 5.29 -0.29 -5.55
C VAL A 472 6.54 0.49 -5.95
N SER A 473 7.17 1.12 -4.95
CA SER A 473 8.44 1.80 -5.14
C SER A 473 9.51 0.82 -5.62
N GLY A 474 9.70 -0.34 -4.98
CA GLY A 474 10.70 -1.32 -5.41
C GLY A 474 10.45 -1.89 -6.81
N ILE A 475 9.18 -2.20 -7.12
CA ILE A 475 8.73 -2.66 -8.43
C ILE A 475 9.10 -1.67 -9.52
N SER A 476 8.88 -0.37 -9.30
CA SER A 476 9.20 0.64 -10.30
C SER A 476 10.71 0.80 -10.51
N LYS A 477 11.55 0.55 -9.50
CA LYS A 477 13.02 0.64 -9.66
C LYS A 477 13.57 -0.57 -10.38
N LEU A 478 12.99 -1.76 -10.17
CA LEU A 478 13.31 -2.92 -11.01
C LEU A 478 12.95 -2.67 -12.48
N ALA A 479 11.81 -2.03 -12.72
CA ALA A 479 11.43 -1.60 -14.07
C ALA A 479 12.48 -0.64 -14.67
N GLN A 480 12.92 0.37 -13.91
CA GLN A 480 13.98 1.28 -14.35
C GLN A 480 15.30 0.55 -14.65
N LEU A 481 15.72 -0.42 -13.82
CA LEU A 481 16.91 -1.23 -14.08
C LEU A 481 16.79 -2.06 -15.36
N PHE A 482 15.64 -2.71 -15.57
CA PHE A 482 15.40 -3.51 -16.77
C PHE A 482 15.45 -2.64 -18.03
N PHE A 483 14.82 -1.47 -18.00
CA PHE A 483 14.80 -0.56 -19.14
C PHE A 483 16.18 0.02 -19.48
N ALA A 484 17.07 0.15 -18.49
CA ALA A 484 18.45 0.54 -18.75
C ALA A 484 19.25 -0.49 -19.56
N LEU A 485 18.86 -1.77 -19.52
CA LEU A 485 19.52 -2.84 -20.27
C LEU A 485 19.05 -2.91 -21.73
N ILE A 486 17.81 -2.52 -22.00
CA ILE A 486 17.20 -2.63 -23.34
C ILE A 486 17.27 -1.34 -24.14
N ILE A 487 17.37 -0.18 -23.48
CA ILE A 487 17.43 1.13 -24.15
C ILE A 487 18.90 1.52 -24.34
N PRO A 488 19.35 1.75 -25.60
CA PRO A 488 20.71 2.20 -25.86
C PRO A 488 21.02 3.53 -25.15
N GLN A 489 22.15 3.60 -24.47
CA GLN A 489 22.58 4.82 -23.77
C GLN A 489 22.95 5.98 -24.70
N SER A 490 23.14 5.69 -25.99
CA SER A 490 23.29 6.70 -27.05
C SER A 490 22.00 7.46 -27.34
N ASN A 491 20.84 6.95 -26.91
CA ASN A 491 19.56 7.62 -27.09
C ASN A 491 19.42 8.77 -26.07
N LYS A 492 19.28 10.01 -26.56
CA LYS A 492 19.09 11.21 -25.73
C LYS A 492 17.82 11.13 -24.86
N SER A 493 16.81 10.39 -25.28
CA SER A 493 15.57 10.18 -24.52
C SER A 493 15.66 9.01 -23.53
N SER A 494 16.83 8.41 -23.30
CA SER A 494 16.97 7.21 -22.46
C SER A 494 16.40 7.40 -21.05
N VAL A 495 16.70 8.56 -20.42
CA VAL A 495 16.19 8.94 -19.09
C VAL A 495 14.66 9.08 -19.11
N LEU A 496 14.10 9.77 -20.11
CA LEU A 496 12.66 9.94 -20.25
C LEU A 496 11.94 8.60 -20.47
N ILE A 497 12.46 7.75 -21.36
CA ILE A 497 11.91 6.41 -21.63
C ILE A 497 11.92 5.57 -20.34
N ASN A 498 13.00 5.66 -19.57
CA ASN A 498 13.14 4.98 -18.28
C ASN A 498 12.08 5.44 -17.26
N LEU A 499 11.86 6.75 -17.14
CA LEU A 499 10.84 7.34 -16.27
C LEU A 499 9.42 6.90 -16.68
N VAL A 500 9.08 6.97 -17.97
CA VAL A 500 7.75 6.57 -18.49
C VAL A 500 7.50 5.08 -18.23
N ALA A 501 8.48 4.21 -18.51
CA ALA A 501 8.35 2.77 -18.30
C ALA A 501 8.18 2.39 -16.82
N GLY A 502 8.95 3.05 -15.93
CA GLY A 502 8.80 2.86 -14.50
C GLY A 502 7.43 3.34 -13.99
N ALA A 503 6.90 4.46 -14.51
CA ALA A 503 5.59 4.97 -14.16
C ALA A 503 4.45 4.02 -14.55
N ILE A 504 4.50 3.45 -15.77
CA ILE A 504 3.54 2.43 -16.22
C ILE A 504 3.58 1.22 -15.28
N SER A 505 4.78 0.77 -14.91
CA SER A 505 4.96 -0.37 -13.98
C SER A 505 4.42 -0.08 -12.59
N GLU A 506 4.65 1.13 -12.08
CA GLU A 506 4.14 1.60 -10.80
C GLU A 506 2.61 1.62 -10.78
N ALA A 507 1.99 2.23 -11.80
CA ALA A 507 0.55 2.37 -11.92
C ALA A 507 -0.18 1.02 -11.90
N GLY A 508 0.33 0.05 -12.69
CA GLY A 508 -0.24 -1.28 -12.80
C GLY A 508 -0.20 -2.06 -11.48
N ALA A 509 0.96 -2.10 -10.83
CA ALA A 509 1.14 -2.81 -9.57
C ALA A 509 0.38 -2.15 -8.40
N LEU A 510 0.30 -0.82 -8.40
CA LEU A 510 -0.42 -0.06 -7.37
C LEU A 510 -1.93 -0.34 -7.44
N GLN A 511 -2.54 -0.19 -8.61
CA GLN A 511 -3.99 -0.41 -8.80
C GLN A 511 -4.39 -1.86 -8.59
N ALA A 512 -3.57 -2.80 -9.05
CA ALA A 512 -3.86 -4.21 -8.86
C ALA A 512 -3.85 -4.58 -7.36
N GLY A 513 -2.88 -4.06 -6.61
CA GLY A 513 -2.82 -4.23 -5.16
C GLY A 513 -4.01 -3.59 -4.43
N ASP A 514 -4.38 -2.37 -4.83
CA ASP A 514 -5.51 -1.64 -4.26
C ASP A 514 -6.83 -2.38 -4.46
N LEU A 515 -7.11 -2.89 -5.68
CA LEU A 515 -8.31 -3.69 -5.93
C LEU A 515 -8.34 -4.96 -5.07
N MET A 516 -7.18 -5.58 -4.81
CA MET A 516 -7.13 -6.80 -4.00
C MET A 516 -7.43 -6.54 -2.52
N GLN A 517 -6.97 -5.42 -1.97
CA GLN A 517 -7.31 -5.01 -0.61
C GLN A 517 -8.83 -4.78 -0.48
N ASP A 518 -9.41 -4.13 -1.48
CA ASP A 518 -10.84 -3.92 -1.58
C ASP A 518 -11.60 -5.23 -1.68
N LEU A 519 -11.24 -6.10 -2.62
CA LEU A 519 -11.90 -7.38 -2.83
C LEU A 519 -11.80 -8.29 -1.61
N LYS A 520 -10.70 -8.21 -0.84
CA LYS A 520 -10.64 -8.88 0.47
C LYS A 520 -11.70 -8.32 1.41
N THR A 521 -11.78 -6.99 1.53
CA THR A 521 -12.76 -6.32 2.37
C THR A 521 -14.18 -6.76 2.02
N GLY A 522 -14.51 -6.78 0.73
CA GLY A 522 -15.80 -7.18 0.23
C GLY A 522 -16.10 -8.66 0.43
N HIS A 523 -15.13 -9.54 0.18
CA HIS A 523 -15.28 -10.98 0.41
C HIS A 523 -15.63 -11.30 1.88
N LEU A 524 -15.00 -10.63 2.85
CA LEU A 524 -15.28 -10.80 4.29
C LEU A 524 -16.66 -10.27 4.74
N LEU A 525 -17.30 -9.45 3.89
CA LEU A 525 -18.59 -8.80 4.16
C LEU A 525 -19.70 -9.24 3.20
N GLY A 526 -19.42 -10.18 2.29
CA GLY A 526 -20.36 -10.63 1.26
C GLY A 526 -20.71 -9.56 0.21
N ALA A 527 -19.83 -8.59 -0.03
CA ALA A 527 -20.02 -7.61 -1.11
C ALA A 527 -19.67 -8.23 -2.48
N ALA A 528 -20.45 -7.88 -3.51
CA ALA A 528 -20.24 -8.41 -4.85
C ALA A 528 -18.92 -7.90 -5.47
N PRO A 529 -17.99 -8.79 -5.89
CA PRO A 529 -16.75 -8.41 -6.55
C PRO A 529 -16.94 -7.50 -7.77
N LYS A 530 -18.01 -7.76 -8.55
CA LYS A 530 -18.38 -6.93 -9.70
C LYS A 530 -18.69 -5.48 -9.32
N ALA A 531 -19.35 -5.25 -8.18
CA ALA A 531 -19.67 -3.90 -7.74
C ALA A 531 -18.42 -3.10 -7.38
N GLN A 532 -17.46 -3.75 -6.72
CA GLN A 532 -16.18 -3.15 -6.34
C GLN A 532 -15.31 -2.84 -7.56
N PHE A 533 -15.23 -3.76 -8.52
CA PHE A 533 -14.52 -3.55 -9.78
C PHE A 533 -15.03 -2.32 -10.54
N TRP A 534 -16.35 -2.20 -10.72
CA TRP A 534 -16.93 -1.02 -11.38
C TRP A 534 -16.78 0.25 -10.54
N GLY A 535 -16.91 0.13 -9.21
CA GLY A 535 -16.71 1.24 -8.29
C GLY A 535 -15.30 1.83 -8.40
N GLN A 536 -14.28 0.96 -8.38
CA GLN A 536 -12.89 1.38 -8.50
C GLN A 536 -12.57 1.93 -9.90
N LEU A 537 -13.13 1.35 -10.97
CA LEU A 537 -12.96 1.88 -12.33
C LEU A 537 -13.52 3.31 -12.44
N ILE A 538 -14.69 3.56 -11.87
CA ILE A 538 -15.29 4.91 -11.81
C ILE A 538 -14.42 5.84 -10.97
N GLY A 539 -14.04 5.42 -9.76
CA GLY A 539 -13.18 6.19 -8.87
C GLY A 539 -11.86 6.58 -9.52
N ALA A 540 -11.18 5.62 -10.15
CA ALA A 540 -9.91 5.83 -10.85
C ALA A 540 -10.07 6.78 -12.05
N THR A 541 -11.15 6.66 -12.82
CA THR A 541 -11.43 7.58 -13.94
C THR A 541 -11.60 9.03 -13.46
N PHE A 542 -12.44 9.24 -12.45
CA PHE A 542 -12.66 10.57 -11.87
C PHE A 542 -11.38 11.10 -11.21
N GLY A 543 -10.65 10.24 -10.50
CA GLY A 543 -9.39 10.58 -9.85
C GLY A 543 -8.28 10.94 -10.84
N ALA A 544 -8.20 10.28 -11.99
CA ALA A 544 -7.25 10.59 -13.05
C ALA A 544 -7.46 12.02 -13.59
N VAL A 545 -8.71 12.37 -13.89
CA VAL A 545 -9.08 13.71 -14.37
C VAL A 545 -8.86 14.74 -13.28
N PHE A 546 -9.37 14.49 -12.07
CA PHE A 546 -9.25 15.42 -10.94
C PHE A 546 -7.79 15.65 -10.53
N SER A 547 -6.96 14.61 -10.49
CA SER A 547 -5.54 14.73 -10.14
C SER A 547 -4.77 15.61 -11.13
N ALA A 548 -5.08 15.51 -12.43
CA ALA A 548 -4.48 16.38 -13.44
C ALA A 548 -4.83 17.86 -13.22
N PHE A 549 -6.10 18.16 -12.89
CA PHE A 549 -6.53 19.51 -12.55
C PHE A 549 -5.91 19.99 -11.23
N ALA A 550 -5.95 19.17 -10.18
CA ALA A 550 -5.37 19.49 -8.89
C ALA A 550 -3.87 19.80 -9.05
N TYR A 551 -3.11 18.95 -9.73
CA TYR A 551 -1.69 19.18 -10.01
C TYR A 551 -1.45 20.52 -10.74
N ARG A 552 -2.28 20.84 -11.76
CA ARG A 552 -2.19 22.12 -12.47
C ARG A 552 -2.46 23.31 -11.54
N ILE A 553 -3.45 23.21 -10.66
CA ILE A 553 -3.77 24.30 -9.71
C ILE A 553 -2.59 24.50 -8.75
N TYR A 554 -2.08 23.42 -8.15
CA TYR A 554 -0.91 23.48 -7.25
C TYR A 554 0.30 24.12 -7.92
N THR A 555 0.65 23.68 -9.13
CA THR A 555 1.81 24.20 -9.89
C THR A 555 1.61 25.63 -10.41
N SER A 556 0.37 26.12 -10.52
CA SER A 556 0.10 27.51 -10.90
C SER A 556 0.14 28.49 -9.73
N VAL A 557 -0.07 28.00 -8.51
CA VAL A 557 -0.17 28.82 -7.29
C VAL A 557 1.11 28.78 -6.46
N TYR A 558 1.78 27.62 -6.41
CA TYR A 558 2.99 27.41 -5.63
C TYR A 558 4.21 27.21 -6.52
N GLU A 559 5.37 27.63 -6.01
CA GLU A 559 6.66 27.31 -6.60
C GLU A 559 7.01 25.84 -6.32
N ILE A 560 7.24 25.07 -7.39
CA ILE A 560 7.56 23.65 -7.34
C ILE A 560 8.73 23.39 -8.31
N PRO A 561 9.87 22.85 -7.87
CA PRO A 561 10.24 22.54 -6.48
C PRO A 561 10.42 23.80 -5.62
N GLY A 562 10.04 23.75 -4.36
CA GLY A 562 10.18 24.87 -3.41
C GLY A 562 10.24 24.42 -1.95
N LYS A 563 10.30 25.36 -1.01
CA LYS A 563 10.40 25.05 0.44
C LYS A 563 9.21 24.24 0.96
N LEU A 564 8.00 24.59 0.51
CA LEU A 564 6.77 23.90 0.91
C LEU A 564 6.58 22.58 0.15
N PHE A 565 6.85 22.56 -1.15
CA PHE A 565 6.68 21.38 -2.01
C PHE A 565 8.03 20.97 -2.59
N GLN A 566 8.76 20.15 -1.83
CA GLN A 566 10.12 19.74 -2.18
C GLN A 566 10.18 18.66 -3.27
N VAL A 567 9.06 17.98 -3.54
CA VAL A 567 8.95 16.86 -4.50
C VAL A 567 10.09 15.82 -4.37
N PRO A 568 10.40 15.31 -3.16
CA PRO A 568 11.55 14.43 -2.95
C PRO A 568 11.49 13.15 -3.79
N THR A 569 10.29 12.62 -4.03
CA THR A 569 10.08 11.45 -4.89
C THR A 569 10.53 11.72 -6.32
N ALA A 570 10.35 12.92 -6.86
CA ALA A 570 10.81 13.28 -8.20
C ALA A 570 12.34 13.17 -8.33
N TYR A 571 13.08 13.62 -7.32
CA TYR A 571 14.53 13.45 -7.25
C TYR A 571 14.94 11.97 -7.22
N VAL A 572 14.26 11.16 -6.41
CA VAL A 572 14.46 9.70 -6.37
C VAL A 572 14.25 9.05 -7.75
N TRP A 573 13.22 9.48 -8.48
CA TRP A 573 12.92 8.97 -9.82
C TRP A 573 13.99 9.34 -10.86
N ILE A 574 14.33 10.63 -10.95
CA ILE A 574 15.29 11.12 -11.94
C ILE A 574 16.71 10.63 -11.65
N PHE A 575 17.15 10.61 -10.39
CA PHE A 575 18.47 10.10 -10.01
C PHE A 575 18.60 8.62 -10.29
N THR A 576 17.54 7.82 -10.05
CA THR A 576 17.57 6.42 -10.42
C THR A 576 17.68 6.27 -11.94
N ALA A 577 16.88 6.99 -12.72
CA ALA A 577 16.92 6.94 -14.17
C ALA A 577 18.33 7.30 -14.71
N ARG A 578 18.91 8.40 -14.23
CA ARG A 578 20.26 8.87 -14.59
C ARG A 578 21.38 7.89 -14.23
N LEU A 579 21.31 7.31 -13.04
CA LEU A 579 22.28 6.32 -12.58
C LEU A 579 22.31 5.10 -13.48
N VAL A 580 21.13 4.56 -13.81
CA VAL A 580 21.04 3.36 -14.63
C VAL A 580 21.33 3.66 -16.10
N THR A 581 21.15 4.90 -16.56
CA THR A 581 21.53 5.35 -17.91
C THR A 581 22.98 5.85 -18.02
N GLY A 582 23.81 5.68 -16.98
CA GLY A 582 25.25 5.91 -17.06
C GLY A 582 25.73 7.34 -16.79
N GLN A 583 24.91 8.21 -16.19
CA GLN A 583 25.45 9.43 -15.59
C GLN A 583 26.23 9.05 -14.32
N GLY A 584 27.44 9.59 -14.18
CA GLY A 584 28.34 9.26 -13.08
C GLY A 584 27.80 9.66 -11.70
N LEU A 585 28.21 8.93 -10.67
CA LEU A 585 27.90 9.26 -9.28
C LEU A 585 28.80 10.40 -8.77
N PRO A 586 28.31 11.22 -7.81
CA PRO A 586 29.16 12.18 -7.11
C PRO A 586 30.37 11.50 -6.45
N TYR A 587 31.42 12.27 -6.21
CA TYR A 587 32.65 11.77 -5.58
C TYR A 587 32.33 11.06 -4.25
N MET A 588 32.92 9.88 -4.03
CA MET A 588 32.71 9.00 -2.87
C MET A 588 31.28 8.42 -2.69
N ALA A 589 30.29 8.84 -3.49
CA ALA A 589 28.93 8.32 -3.34
C ALA A 589 28.85 6.83 -3.69
N LYS A 590 29.65 6.35 -4.66
CA LYS A 590 29.68 4.94 -5.08
C LYS A 590 30.10 4.00 -3.95
N GLU A 591 31.15 4.35 -3.23
CA GLU A 591 31.76 3.55 -2.16
C GLU A 591 30.78 3.41 -0.99
N TRP A 592 30.18 4.53 -0.56
CA TRP A 592 29.18 4.55 0.50
C TRP A 592 27.87 3.88 0.10
N ALA A 593 27.40 4.12 -1.13
CA ALA A 593 26.22 3.45 -1.67
C ALA A 593 26.42 1.93 -1.76
N THR A 594 27.59 1.46 -2.20
CA THR A 594 27.91 0.03 -2.27
C THR A 594 27.99 -0.58 -0.87
N GLY A 595 28.66 0.08 0.08
CA GLY A 595 28.73 -0.38 1.47
C GLY A 595 27.36 -0.46 2.14
N ALA A 596 26.54 0.58 1.97
CA ALA A 596 25.16 0.59 2.47
C ALA A 596 24.31 -0.48 1.78
N GLY A 597 24.47 -0.67 0.47
CA GLY A 597 23.80 -1.72 -0.28
C GLY A 597 24.13 -3.12 0.25
N VAL A 598 25.41 -3.45 0.46
CA VAL A 598 25.81 -4.75 1.03
C VAL A 598 25.25 -4.95 2.44
N LEU A 599 25.33 -3.93 3.30
CA LEU A 599 24.77 -3.98 4.64
C LEU A 599 23.27 -4.26 4.59
N PHE A 600 22.53 -3.52 3.76
CA PHE A 600 21.08 -3.67 3.67
C PHE A 600 20.63 -4.91 2.90
N ALA A 601 21.46 -5.48 2.04
CA ALA A 601 21.21 -6.81 1.48
C ALA A 601 21.14 -7.86 2.60
N VAL A 602 22.10 -7.81 3.53
CA VAL A 602 22.17 -8.73 4.67
C VAL A 602 21.02 -8.49 5.64
N THR A 603 20.73 -7.23 6.00
CA THR A 603 19.61 -6.95 6.93
C THR A 603 18.26 -7.30 6.31
N THR A 604 18.04 -7.01 5.03
CA THR A 604 16.80 -7.36 4.32
C THR A 604 16.64 -8.87 4.26
N LEU A 605 17.69 -9.61 3.92
CA LEU A 605 17.67 -11.07 3.91
C LEU A 605 17.39 -11.62 5.32
N ALA A 606 18.09 -11.12 6.34
CA ALA A 606 17.86 -11.53 7.72
C ALA A 606 16.44 -11.25 8.20
N ARG A 607 15.89 -10.07 7.85
CA ARG A 607 14.51 -9.67 8.15
C ARG A 607 13.48 -10.57 7.45
N THR A 608 13.76 -10.93 6.21
CA THR A 608 12.90 -11.79 5.38
C THR A 608 12.93 -13.24 5.86
N LEU A 609 14.08 -13.74 6.30
CA LEU A 609 14.22 -15.09 6.89
C LEU A 609 13.69 -15.18 8.33
N SER A 610 13.57 -14.05 9.03
CA SER A 610 13.10 -13.97 10.42
C SER A 610 11.58 -13.77 10.56
N VAL A 611 10.80 -14.03 9.50
CA VAL A 611 9.33 -13.94 9.56
C VAL A 611 8.80 -14.88 10.67
N GLY A 612 8.02 -14.34 11.60
CA GLY A 612 7.47 -15.06 12.74
C GLY A 612 8.34 -15.03 14.02
N ARG A 613 9.53 -14.40 13.98
CA ARG A 613 10.39 -14.25 15.17
C ARG A 613 10.14 -12.90 15.88
N PRO A 614 10.16 -12.85 17.24
CA PRO A 614 9.88 -11.64 17.99
C PRO A 614 10.94 -10.54 17.83
N TRP A 615 12.20 -10.89 17.57
CA TRP A 615 13.28 -9.92 17.34
C TRP A 615 13.25 -9.24 15.97
N ARG A 616 12.34 -9.64 15.07
CA ARG A 616 12.29 -9.12 13.70
C ARG A 616 12.14 -7.60 13.67
N SER A 617 11.36 -7.04 14.59
CA SER A 617 11.10 -5.60 14.69
C SER A 617 12.35 -4.77 14.97
N TRP A 618 13.42 -5.39 15.46
CA TRP A 618 14.70 -4.73 15.73
C TRP A 618 15.59 -4.66 14.49
N ILE A 619 15.31 -5.48 13.47
CA ILE A 619 16.07 -5.47 12.22
C ILE A 619 15.54 -4.32 11.34
N PRO A 620 16.36 -3.30 11.02
CA PRO A 620 15.91 -2.14 10.28
C PRO A 620 15.45 -2.51 8.87
N GLY A 621 14.29 -1.99 8.47
CA GLY A 621 13.76 -2.16 7.12
C GLY A 621 14.41 -1.18 6.16
N GLY A 622 14.93 -1.65 5.02
CA GLY A 622 15.70 -0.82 4.08
C GLY A 622 14.88 0.34 3.53
N ILE A 623 13.64 0.07 3.09
CA ILE A 623 12.75 1.14 2.58
C ILE A 623 12.51 2.23 3.64
N ALA A 624 12.21 1.85 4.89
CA ALA A 624 11.93 2.82 5.96
C ALA A 624 13.17 3.68 6.27
N VAL A 625 14.35 3.05 6.40
CA VAL A 625 15.61 3.79 6.61
C VAL A 625 15.89 4.74 5.44
N ALA A 626 15.76 4.27 4.21
CA ALA A 626 16.00 5.11 3.04
C ALA A 626 15.04 6.31 2.97
N VAL A 627 13.75 6.11 3.24
CA VAL A 627 12.78 7.20 3.32
C VAL A 627 13.18 8.24 4.36
N GLY A 628 13.71 7.81 5.51
CA GLY A 628 14.25 8.71 6.53
C GLY A 628 15.52 9.46 6.10
N MET A 629 16.31 8.88 5.20
CA MET A 629 17.55 9.50 4.70
C MET A 629 17.30 10.56 3.63
N TYR A 630 16.34 10.36 2.71
CA TYR A 630 16.07 11.35 1.66
C TYR A 630 15.06 12.42 2.09
N ASN A 631 14.14 12.13 3.01
CA ASN A 631 13.25 13.14 3.57
C ASN A 631 13.99 13.98 4.60
N VAL A 632 13.71 15.29 4.62
CA VAL A 632 14.26 16.20 5.62
C VAL A 632 13.85 15.78 7.04
N PRO A 633 14.71 16.00 8.06
CA PRO A 633 14.44 15.60 9.43
C PRO A 633 13.11 16.11 9.99
N SER A 634 12.67 17.29 9.55
CA SER A 634 11.45 17.95 10.02
C SER A 634 10.19 17.10 9.87
N PHE A 635 10.04 16.39 8.74
CA PHE A 635 8.90 15.50 8.51
C PHE A 635 9.07 14.17 9.25
N THR A 636 10.30 13.66 9.32
CA THR A 636 10.59 12.37 9.94
C THR A 636 10.38 12.41 11.45
N LEU A 637 10.78 13.49 12.12
CA LEU A 637 10.58 13.67 13.56
C LEU A 637 9.10 13.77 13.93
N ALA A 638 8.29 14.47 13.13
CA ALA A 638 6.85 14.55 13.36
C ALA A 638 6.16 13.17 13.25
N ARG A 639 6.58 12.35 12.27
CA ARG A 639 6.13 10.95 12.16
C ARG A 639 6.62 10.09 13.32
N ALA A 640 7.86 10.30 13.79
CA ALA A 640 8.38 9.61 14.96
C ALA A 640 7.54 9.88 16.21
N ILE A 641 7.11 11.13 16.42
CA ILE A 641 6.18 11.49 17.51
C ILE A 641 4.89 10.67 17.39
N GLY A 642 4.30 10.58 16.20
CA GLY A 642 3.12 9.73 15.94
C GLY A 642 3.35 8.25 16.26
N GLY A 643 4.49 7.70 15.86
CA GLY A 643 4.89 6.33 16.16
C GLY A 643 5.07 6.06 17.65
N ILE A 644 5.63 7.02 18.40
CA ILE A 644 5.77 6.96 19.86
C ILE A 644 4.40 7.02 20.54
N VAL A 645 3.51 7.90 20.08
CA VAL A 645 2.11 7.97 20.57
C VAL A 645 1.41 6.63 20.35
N SER A 646 1.58 6.02 19.18
CA SER A 646 1.04 4.70 18.88
C SER A 646 1.60 3.62 19.80
N TRP A 647 2.91 3.62 20.07
CA TRP A 647 3.54 2.69 21.00
C TRP A 647 3.00 2.85 22.42
N TYR A 648 2.94 4.08 22.91
CA TYR A 648 2.43 4.38 24.24
C TYR A 648 0.97 3.93 24.38
N TRP A 649 0.13 4.21 23.39
CA TRP A 649 -1.28 3.82 23.39
C TRP A 649 -1.49 2.30 23.42
N LEU A 650 -0.76 1.57 22.59
CA LEU A 650 -0.96 0.13 22.41
C LEU A 650 -0.19 -0.72 23.42
N SER A 651 1.04 -0.34 23.76
CA SER A 651 1.92 -1.11 24.63
C SER A 651 1.79 -0.72 26.11
N VAL A 652 1.67 0.57 26.41
CA VAL A 652 1.61 1.05 27.80
C VAL A 652 0.16 1.15 28.28
N ARG A 653 -0.70 1.85 27.53
CA ARG A 653 -2.11 2.05 27.90
C ARG A 653 -2.99 0.84 27.57
N LYS A 654 -2.52 -0.07 26.69
CA LYS A 654 -3.23 -1.28 26.25
C LYS A 654 -4.66 -0.99 25.78
N GLN A 655 -4.87 0.17 25.16
CA GLN A 655 -6.17 0.58 24.63
C GLN A 655 -6.36 0.09 23.19
N SER A 656 -7.62 0.08 22.74
CA SER A 656 -7.98 -0.35 21.40
C SER A 656 -7.34 0.53 20.34
N THR A 657 -6.96 -0.08 19.22
CA THR A 657 -6.27 0.61 18.12
C THR A 657 -7.21 1.51 17.30
N THR A 658 -8.52 1.23 17.30
CA THR A 658 -9.50 1.92 16.44
C THR A 658 -9.63 3.43 16.72
N PRO A 659 -9.83 3.90 17.97
CA PRO A 659 -9.89 5.34 18.24
C PRO A 659 -8.62 6.08 17.83
N LEU A 660 -7.47 5.42 17.97
CA LEU A 660 -6.17 5.97 17.60
C LEU A 660 -6.06 6.18 16.08
N ILE A 661 -6.51 5.20 15.27
CA ILE A 661 -6.56 5.33 13.80
C ILE A 661 -7.55 6.43 13.40
N ILE A 662 -8.69 6.55 14.09
CA ILE A 662 -9.69 7.59 13.80
C ILE A 662 -9.10 8.99 14.03
N ILE A 663 -8.39 9.19 15.14
CA ILE A 663 -7.69 10.46 15.43
C ILE A 663 -6.65 10.76 14.35
N ALA A 664 -5.82 9.78 13.99
CA ALA A 664 -4.82 9.94 12.94
C ALA A 664 -5.44 10.30 11.59
N SER A 665 -6.57 9.66 11.25
CA SER A 665 -7.33 9.93 10.03
C SER A 665 -7.89 11.34 10.01
N GLY A 666 -8.48 11.79 11.13
CA GLY A 666 -8.97 13.15 11.26
C GLY A 666 -7.84 14.18 11.13
N PHE A 667 -6.67 13.92 11.71
CA PHE A 667 -5.51 14.80 11.51
C PHE A 667 -5.09 14.94 10.05
N ILE A 668 -4.97 13.83 9.32
CA ILE A 668 -4.54 13.86 7.92
C ILE A 668 -5.61 14.50 7.03
N LEU A 669 -6.89 14.14 7.23
CA LEU A 669 -8.00 14.68 6.45
C LEU A 669 -8.24 16.17 6.74
N GLY A 670 -8.10 16.60 8.00
CA GLY A 670 -8.27 17.98 8.41
C GLY A 670 -7.26 18.89 7.74
N GLU A 671 -5.96 18.55 7.85
CA GLU A 671 -4.91 19.31 7.18
C GLU A 671 -5.01 19.20 5.65
N GLY A 672 -5.28 18.01 5.11
CA GLY A 672 -5.44 17.81 3.67
C GLY A 672 -6.59 18.63 3.08
N PHE A 673 -7.76 18.66 3.73
CA PHE A 673 -8.89 19.46 3.29
C PHE A 673 -8.63 20.96 3.45
N LEU A 674 -8.13 21.41 4.60
CA LEU A 674 -7.87 22.82 4.85
C LEU A 674 -6.64 23.35 4.11
N SER A 675 -5.76 22.48 3.61
CA SER A 675 -4.70 22.86 2.67
C SER A 675 -5.27 23.45 1.37
N ILE A 676 -6.47 23.03 0.95
CA ILE A 676 -7.17 23.62 -0.20
C ILE A 676 -7.56 25.07 0.11
N VAL A 677 -7.95 25.37 1.35
CA VAL A 677 -8.21 26.75 1.78
C VAL A 677 -6.93 27.56 1.73
N ASN A 678 -5.81 27.02 2.21
CA ASN A 678 -4.49 27.68 2.08
C ASN A 678 -4.10 27.92 0.61
N LEU A 679 -4.40 26.98 -0.28
CA LEU A 679 -4.21 27.13 -1.73
C LEU A 679 -5.04 28.31 -2.28
N TRP A 680 -6.29 28.45 -1.87
CA TRP A 680 -7.13 29.61 -2.22
C TRP A 680 -6.58 30.92 -1.65
N LEU A 681 -6.17 30.94 -0.38
CA LEU A 681 -5.55 32.11 0.25
C LEU A 681 -4.29 32.54 -0.49
N GLN A 682 -3.44 31.56 -0.87
CA GLN A 682 -2.24 31.80 -1.66
C GLN A 682 -2.56 32.32 -3.06
N ALA A 683 -3.56 31.74 -3.74
CA ALA A 683 -4.00 32.19 -5.06
C ALA A 683 -4.51 33.63 -5.03
N MET A 684 -5.22 34.01 -3.97
CA MET A 684 -5.67 35.39 -3.71
C MET A 684 -4.55 36.32 -3.20
N LYS A 685 -3.33 35.81 -3.03
CA LYS A 685 -2.16 36.55 -2.50
C LYS A 685 -2.44 37.22 -1.15
N VAL A 686 -3.19 36.53 -0.28
CA VAL A 686 -3.47 37.02 1.07
C VAL A 686 -2.15 37.17 1.84
N PRO A 687 -1.89 38.34 2.45
CA PRO A 687 -0.66 38.56 3.19
C PRO A 687 -0.57 37.61 4.39
N HIS A 688 0.61 37.05 4.58
CA HIS A 688 0.99 36.18 5.69
C HIS A 688 2.38 36.62 6.20
N TYR A 689 2.65 36.36 7.49
CA TYR A 689 3.81 36.90 8.20
C TYR A 689 5.11 36.11 7.99
#